data_AF-A0A7L2CJ61-F1
#
_entry.id   AF-A0A7L2CJ61-F1
#
_cell.length_a   1.000
_cell.length_b   1.000
_cell.length_c   1.000
_cell.angle_alpha   90.00
_cell.angle_beta   90.00
_cell.angle_gamma   90.00
#
_symmetry.space_group_name_H-M   'P 1'
#
loop_
_entity.id
_entity.type
_entity.pdbx_description
1 polymer ?
#
loop_
_entity_poly.entity_id
_entity_poly.type
_entity_poly.pdbx_seq_one_letter_code
_entity_poly.pdbx_strand_id
1 'polypeptide(L)'
;MESEMLQSPLLGLGEEDESDLTDWNLPLAFMKKRHCEKIEGSKSLAQSWRMKDRMKTVSVALVLCLNVGVDPPDVVKTTPCARLECWIDPLSMGPQKALETIGANLQKQYENWQPRARYKQSLDPTVDEVKKLCTSLRRNAKEERVLFHYNGHGVPRPTVNGEIWVFNKNYTQYIPLSIYDLQTWMGSPSIFVYDCSNAGLIVKSFKQFALQREQELEVAAINPNHPLAQMPLPPSMKNCIQLAACEANELLPMIPDLPADLFTSCLTTPIKIALRWFCMQKSVRLVPGVTLDLIEKIPGRLNDRRTPLGELNWIFTAITDTIAWNVLPRDLFQKLFRQDLLVASLFRNFLLAERIMRSYNCTPVSSPRLPPTYMHAMWQAWDLAVDICLSQLPTIIEEGTAFRHSPFFAEQLTAFQVWLTMGVENRNPPEQLPIVLQVLLSQVHRLRALDLLGRFLDLGPWAVSLALSVGIFPYVLKLLQSSARELRPLLVFIWAKILAVDSSCQADLVKDNGHKYFLSVLADPYMPAEHRTMTAFILAVIVNNYNTGQEACLQGNLIAICLEQLNDPHPLLRQWVAICLGRIWQNFDSARWCGVRDSAHEKLYSLLSDPIPEVRCAAVFALGTFVGNSAERTDHSTTIDHNVAMMLAQLINDGSPMVRKELVVALSHLVVQYESNFCTVALQFIEEEKNYPLPSPAAPEGSLTPVRDAPCTPRLRSVSSYGNIRAVTTARNLNKSLQNLSLNEESGSSVAFSPGNLSTSSSASSTLGSPENEEYILSFETIDKMRRVSSYSSLNSLIGVSFNSVYTQIWRVLLHLAADPYPDVSDLAMKVLNSIAYKATVNARPQRILDTSSLTQSAPASPTNKGMHIHQVG
;
A
#
# COMPACT_ATOMS: atom_id res chain seq x y z
N MET A 1 -16.66 -2.56 49.58
CA MET A 1 -17.67 -3.51 50.08
C MET A 1 -18.76 -3.61 49.03
N GLU A 2 -19.34 -4.80 48.87
CA GLU A 2 -20.64 -5.11 48.26
C GLU A 2 -21.10 -4.32 47.01
N SER A 3 -21.30 -5.05 45.91
CA SER A 3 -22.40 -4.79 44.99
C SER A 3 -22.91 -6.12 44.42
N GLU A 4 -24.01 -6.59 45.00
CA GLU A 4 -25.05 -7.46 44.44
C GLU A 4 -24.67 -8.79 43.74
N MET A 5 -25.10 -9.89 44.36
CA MET A 5 -25.15 -11.21 43.75
C MET A 5 -26.35 -11.34 42.79
N LEU A 6 -26.12 -11.80 41.55
CA LEU A 6 -27.14 -12.46 40.75
C LEU A 6 -26.98 -13.98 40.92
N GLN A 7 -27.97 -14.61 41.56
CA GLN A 7 -27.97 -16.05 41.77
C GLN A 7 -28.29 -16.79 40.46
N SER A 8 -27.41 -17.68 40.04
CA SER A 8 -27.77 -18.79 39.14
C SER A 8 -28.59 -19.83 39.92
N PRO A 9 -29.53 -20.54 39.28
CA PRO A 9 -30.32 -21.57 39.95
C PRO A 9 -29.47 -22.80 40.26
N LEU A 10 -29.59 -23.35 41.47
CA LEU A 10 -29.05 -24.67 41.79
C LEU A 10 -29.81 -25.74 41.00
N LEU A 11 -29.18 -26.26 39.95
CA LEU A 11 -29.43 -27.61 39.47
C LEU A 11 -28.39 -28.52 40.14
N GLY A 12 -28.85 -29.66 40.67
CA GLY A 12 -27.96 -30.61 41.33
C GLY A 12 -27.08 -31.31 40.30
N LEU A 13 -25.79 -31.00 40.32
CA LEU A 13 -24.77 -31.72 39.57
C LEU A 13 -24.53 -33.09 40.21
N GLY A 14 -24.31 -34.10 39.39
CA GLY A 14 -23.83 -35.41 39.85
C GLY A 14 -22.32 -35.40 40.05
N GLU A 15 -21.78 -36.42 40.72
CA GLU A 15 -20.33 -36.57 40.97
C GLU A 15 -19.48 -36.68 39.68
N GLU A 16 -20.12 -36.85 38.51
CA GLU A 16 -19.46 -36.91 37.20
C GLU A 16 -19.06 -35.50 36.66
N ASP A 17 -19.81 -34.44 36.97
CA ASP A 17 -19.52 -33.07 36.49
C ASP A 17 -18.35 -32.40 37.22
N GLU A 18 -17.99 -32.85 38.44
CA GLU A 18 -16.86 -32.28 39.19
C GLU A 18 -15.50 -32.70 38.59
N SER A 19 -15.41 -33.89 37.97
CA SER A 19 -14.18 -34.34 37.30
C SER A 19 -13.78 -33.42 36.14
N ASP A 20 -14.72 -33.06 35.28
CA ASP A 20 -14.50 -32.25 34.07
C ASP A 20 -13.91 -30.88 34.41
N LEU A 21 -14.33 -30.27 35.54
CA LEU A 21 -13.77 -29.00 36.02
C LEU A 21 -12.25 -29.07 36.27
N THR A 22 -11.70 -30.24 36.53
CA THR A 22 -10.24 -30.43 36.66
C THR A 22 -9.55 -30.31 35.30
N ASP A 23 -10.09 -30.96 34.27
CA ASP A 23 -9.49 -31.03 32.94
C ASP A 23 -9.61 -29.70 32.18
N TRP A 24 -10.72 -28.97 32.31
CA TRP A 24 -10.88 -27.62 31.73
C TRP A 24 -9.85 -26.60 32.27
N ASN A 25 -9.26 -26.86 33.43
CA ASN A 25 -8.24 -25.99 34.04
C ASN A 25 -6.79 -26.41 33.72
N LEU A 26 -6.56 -27.48 32.93
CA LEU A 26 -5.21 -27.92 32.56
C LEU A 26 -4.58 -27.00 31.49
N PRO A 27 -3.39 -26.40 31.73
CA PRO A 27 -2.78 -25.47 30.78
C PRO A 27 -2.21 -26.20 29.55
N LEU A 28 -2.83 -25.96 28.39
CA LEU A 28 -2.45 -26.57 27.10
C LEU A 28 -1.04 -26.15 26.65
N ALA A 29 -0.06 -27.00 26.96
CA ALA A 29 1.33 -26.81 26.58
C ALA A 29 1.52 -26.87 25.05
N PHE A 30 2.44 -26.05 24.53
CA PHE A 30 2.80 -25.98 23.10
C PHE A 30 1.67 -25.65 22.10
N MET A 31 0.46 -25.27 22.53
CA MET A 31 -0.65 -24.92 21.62
C MET A 31 -0.77 -23.42 21.26
N LYS A 32 0.34 -22.67 21.34
CA LYS A 32 0.40 -21.24 20.94
C LYS A 32 0.79 -21.10 19.46
N LYS A 33 0.38 -19.98 18.82
CA LYS A 33 0.65 -19.67 17.39
C LYS A 33 2.07 -20.01 16.93
N ARG A 34 3.12 -19.64 17.68
CA ARG A 34 4.54 -19.95 17.38
C ARG A 34 4.90 -21.44 17.23
N HIS A 35 3.99 -22.35 17.57
CA HIS A 35 4.14 -23.80 17.46
C HIS A 35 3.18 -24.40 16.43
N CYS A 36 1.97 -23.83 16.31
CA CYS A 36 0.93 -24.30 15.37
C CYS A 36 1.05 -23.68 13.97
N GLU A 37 1.61 -22.48 13.88
CA GLU A 37 1.81 -21.70 12.65
C GLU A 37 3.31 -21.63 12.32
N LYS A 38 3.66 -21.74 11.05
CA LYS A 38 5.05 -21.60 10.60
C LYS A 38 5.54 -20.17 10.81
N ILE A 39 6.72 -20.00 11.40
CA ILE A 39 7.33 -18.69 11.66
C ILE A 39 7.92 -18.14 10.35
N GLU A 40 7.06 -17.52 9.53
CA GLU A 40 7.46 -16.78 8.32
C GLU A 40 6.56 -15.57 8.06
N GLY A 41 7.07 -14.58 7.32
CA GLY A 41 6.29 -13.40 6.92
C GLY A 41 5.32 -13.72 5.79
N SER A 42 4.10 -13.18 5.85
CA SER A 42 3.14 -13.26 4.75
C SER A 42 3.70 -12.61 3.48
N LYS A 43 3.52 -13.27 2.33
CA LYS A 43 3.96 -12.73 1.04
C LYS A 43 3.22 -11.43 0.74
N SER A 44 3.97 -10.35 0.51
CA SER A 44 3.39 -9.05 0.16
C SER A 44 2.61 -9.14 -1.15
N LEU A 45 1.35 -8.69 -1.13
CA LEU A 45 0.51 -8.62 -2.31
C LEU A 45 0.88 -7.39 -3.15
N ALA A 46 0.85 -7.51 -4.47
CA ALA A 46 1.21 -6.43 -5.39
C ALA A 46 0.21 -5.26 -5.29
N GLN A 47 0.63 -4.16 -4.64
CA GLN A 47 -0.24 -3.00 -4.38
C GLN A 47 -0.37 -2.11 -5.63
N SER A 48 -1.53 -2.16 -6.27
CA SER A 48 -1.86 -1.37 -7.48
C SER A 48 -2.62 -0.06 -7.21
N TRP A 49 -2.98 0.23 -5.95
CA TRP A 49 -3.81 1.39 -5.58
C TRP A 49 -3.12 2.75 -5.79
N ARG A 50 -1.78 2.80 -5.80
CA ARG A 50 -1.01 4.03 -6.03
C ARG A 50 -1.13 4.48 -7.49
N MET A 51 -1.83 5.58 -7.72
CA MET A 51 -1.83 6.26 -9.03
C MET A 51 -0.41 6.73 -9.37
N LYS A 52 0.19 6.11 -10.39
CA LYS A 52 1.54 6.44 -10.88
C LYS A 52 1.58 7.82 -11.54
N ASP A 53 0.64 8.08 -12.45
CA ASP A 53 0.62 9.30 -13.27
C ASP A 53 -0.42 10.30 -12.75
N ARG A 54 -0.01 11.24 -11.89
CA ARG A 54 -0.87 12.33 -11.43
C ARG A 54 -0.90 13.47 -12.46
N MET A 55 -1.86 13.39 -13.37
CA MET A 55 -2.07 14.36 -14.46
C MET A 55 -2.90 15.57 -13.99
N LYS A 56 -2.70 16.74 -14.61
CA LYS A 56 -3.52 17.94 -14.34
C LYS A 56 -3.99 18.61 -15.64
N THR A 57 -5.24 19.09 -15.65
CA THR A 57 -5.68 20.05 -16.66
C THR A 57 -5.14 21.45 -16.33
N VAL A 58 -4.24 21.97 -17.16
CA VAL A 58 -3.52 23.24 -16.95
C VAL A 58 -3.99 24.39 -17.86
N SER A 59 -4.72 24.06 -18.92
CA SER A 59 -5.16 24.98 -19.97
C SER A 59 -6.58 24.64 -20.41
N VAL A 60 -7.41 25.66 -20.67
CA VAL A 60 -8.80 25.52 -21.09
C VAL A 60 -9.08 26.44 -22.27
N ALA A 61 -9.52 25.88 -23.40
CA ALA A 61 -10.15 26.59 -24.49
C ALA A 61 -11.68 26.55 -24.30
N LEU A 62 -12.31 27.73 -24.37
CA LEU A 62 -13.76 27.88 -24.44
C LEU A 62 -14.11 28.45 -25.82
N VAL A 63 -14.53 27.57 -26.74
CA VAL A 63 -15.02 27.92 -28.07
C VAL A 63 -16.53 28.02 -28.01
N LEU A 64 -17.07 29.21 -28.27
CA LEU A 64 -18.50 29.48 -28.32
C LEU A 64 -18.86 29.91 -29.74
N CYS A 65 -19.78 29.18 -30.37
CA CYS A 65 -20.33 29.49 -31.68
C CYS A 65 -21.85 29.70 -31.56
N LEU A 66 -22.27 30.94 -31.28
CA LEU A 66 -23.61 31.34 -30.84
C LEU A 66 -24.33 32.33 -31.77
N ASN A 67 -23.61 33.23 -32.46
CA ASN A 67 -24.17 34.20 -33.42
C ASN A 67 -25.45 34.89 -32.91
N VAL A 68 -25.37 35.49 -31.71
CA VAL A 68 -26.52 35.83 -30.87
C VAL A 68 -27.60 36.64 -31.61
N GLY A 69 -28.76 36.00 -31.82
CA GLY A 69 -29.92 36.58 -32.50
C GLY A 69 -30.14 36.09 -33.94
N VAL A 70 -29.26 35.24 -34.48
CA VAL A 70 -29.41 34.61 -35.80
C VAL A 70 -29.40 33.08 -35.65
N ASP A 71 -30.54 32.45 -35.93
CA ASP A 71 -30.69 31.00 -35.81
C ASP A 71 -30.06 30.24 -37.00
N PRO A 72 -29.44 29.07 -36.77
CA PRO A 72 -28.92 28.24 -37.86
C PRO A 72 -30.05 27.60 -38.67
N PRO A 73 -29.86 27.41 -40.00
CA PRO A 73 -30.94 27.07 -40.95
C PRO A 73 -31.56 25.68 -40.76
N ASP A 74 -31.00 24.84 -39.89
CA ASP A 74 -31.38 23.46 -39.67
C ASP A 74 -32.00 23.19 -38.28
N VAL A 75 -32.22 24.24 -37.48
CA VAL A 75 -32.83 24.19 -36.13
C VAL A 75 -34.06 25.09 -36.08
N VAL A 76 -35.26 24.52 -36.27
CA VAL A 76 -36.53 25.25 -36.13
C VAL A 76 -36.87 25.41 -34.64
N LYS A 77 -36.65 26.61 -34.09
CA LYS A 77 -37.00 26.92 -32.69
C LYS A 77 -38.52 27.03 -32.50
N THR A 78 -39.01 26.54 -31.37
CA THR A 78 -40.40 26.71 -30.93
C THR A 78 -40.65 28.12 -30.38
N THR A 79 -41.91 28.54 -30.32
CA THR A 79 -42.31 29.76 -29.61
C THR A 79 -43.30 29.40 -28.50
N PRO A 80 -42.92 29.52 -27.21
CA PRO A 80 -41.60 29.84 -26.67
C PRO A 80 -40.56 28.70 -26.84
N CYS A 81 -39.28 28.99 -26.59
CA CYS A 81 -38.16 28.04 -26.57
C CYS A 81 -37.21 28.28 -25.38
N ALA A 82 -36.41 27.25 -25.08
CA ALA A 82 -35.20 27.36 -24.27
C ALA A 82 -34.27 28.43 -24.87
N ARG A 83 -33.81 29.36 -24.02
CA ARG A 83 -32.98 30.50 -24.44
C ARG A 83 -31.83 30.86 -23.50
N LEU A 84 -31.91 30.45 -22.23
CA LEU A 84 -30.91 30.86 -21.24
C LEU A 84 -29.60 30.13 -21.53
N GLU A 85 -28.50 30.87 -21.58
CA GLU A 85 -27.19 30.35 -21.94
C GLU A 85 -26.17 30.86 -20.92
N CYS A 86 -25.47 29.95 -20.24
CA CYS A 86 -24.63 30.23 -19.07
C CYS A 86 -25.34 31.07 -18.00
N TRP A 87 -26.64 30.85 -17.85
CA TRP A 87 -27.59 31.55 -16.96
C TRP A 87 -27.84 33.04 -17.28
N ILE A 88 -27.71 33.44 -18.54
CA ILE A 88 -28.06 34.77 -19.07
C ILE A 88 -29.14 34.59 -20.16
N ASP A 89 -30.08 35.52 -20.33
CA ASP A 89 -30.91 35.60 -21.54
C ASP A 89 -30.12 36.38 -22.62
N PRO A 90 -29.66 35.76 -23.71
CA PRO A 90 -28.85 36.44 -24.72
C PRO A 90 -29.58 37.60 -25.42
N LEU A 91 -30.92 37.55 -25.45
CA LEU A 91 -31.78 38.56 -26.07
C LEU A 91 -32.10 39.74 -25.13
N SER A 92 -31.74 39.65 -23.85
CA SER A 92 -31.90 40.75 -22.87
C SER A 92 -30.83 41.85 -22.99
N MET A 93 -29.81 41.63 -23.83
CA MET A 93 -28.68 42.54 -24.03
C MET A 93 -28.35 42.65 -25.53
N GLY A 94 -27.53 43.64 -25.92
CA GLY A 94 -27.01 43.71 -27.29
C GLY A 94 -26.12 42.50 -27.61
N PRO A 95 -26.21 41.87 -28.80
CA PRO A 95 -25.56 40.58 -29.13
C PRO A 95 -24.10 40.44 -28.72
N GLN A 96 -23.24 41.41 -29.08
CA GLN A 96 -21.82 41.42 -28.72
C GLN A 96 -21.61 41.35 -27.20
N LYS A 97 -22.38 42.14 -26.44
CA LYS A 97 -22.29 42.19 -24.97
C LYS A 97 -22.85 40.93 -24.32
N ALA A 98 -23.89 40.33 -24.90
CA ALA A 98 -24.40 39.04 -24.47
C ALA A 98 -23.31 37.97 -24.61
N LEU A 99 -22.71 37.83 -25.80
CA LEU A 99 -21.65 36.88 -26.11
C LEU A 99 -20.43 37.02 -25.18
N GLU A 100 -19.95 38.24 -24.95
CA GLU A 100 -18.87 38.54 -23.99
C GLU A 100 -19.25 38.15 -22.55
N THR A 101 -20.49 38.42 -22.13
CA THR A 101 -20.95 38.11 -20.76
C THR A 101 -21.15 36.60 -20.56
N ILE A 102 -21.62 35.88 -21.59
CA ILE A 102 -21.73 34.41 -21.63
C ILE A 102 -20.33 33.78 -21.51
N GLY A 103 -19.37 34.21 -22.33
CA GLY A 103 -17.99 33.73 -22.26
C GLY A 103 -17.34 33.97 -20.89
N ALA A 104 -17.52 35.18 -20.32
CA ALA A 104 -17.03 35.52 -19.00
C ALA A 104 -17.71 34.73 -17.87
N ASN A 105 -18.98 34.36 -18.01
CA ASN A 105 -19.67 33.51 -17.04
C ASN A 105 -19.26 32.03 -17.17
N LEU A 106 -19.16 31.48 -18.38
CA LEU A 106 -18.68 30.11 -18.60
C LEU A 106 -17.28 29.90 -18.01
N GLN A 107 -16.38 30.88 -18.17
CA GLN A 107 -15.07 30.86 -17.54
C GLN A 107 -15.18 30.75 -16.01
N LYS A 108 -15.96 31.63 -15.35
CA LYS A 108 -16.17 31.58 -13.89
C LYS A 108 -16.76 30.24 -13.43
N GLN A 109 -17.70 29.67 -14.19
CA GLN A 109 -18.29 28.38 -13.87
C GLN A 109 -17.24 27.26 -13.87
N TYR A 110 -16.32 27.24 -14.85
CA TYR A 110 -15.19 26.30 -14.86
C TYR A 110 -14.11 26.63 -13.82
N GLU A 111 -13.86 27.90 -13.51
CA GLU A 111 -12.89 28.34 -12.48
C GLU A 111 -13.28 27.82 -11.08
N ASN A 112 -14.56 27.64 -10.79
CA ASN A 112 -15.01 26.97 -9.56
C ASN A 112 -14.44 25.54 -9.38
N TRP A 113 -14.17 24.84 -10.49
CA TRP A 113 -13.64 23.46 -10.49
C TRP A 113 -12.13 23.38 -10.67
N GLN A 114 -11.51 24.35 -11.36
CA GLN A 114 -10.05 24.41 -11.54
C GLN A 114 -9.53 25.86 -11.57
N PRO A 115 -9.48 26.57 -10.41
CA PRO A 115 -9.10 27.98 -10.34
C PRO A 115 -7.60 28.24 -10.63
N ARG A 116 -6.83 27.20 -11.00
CA ARG A 116 -5.39 27.25 -11.31
C ARG A 116 -5.06 26.74 -12.71
N ALA A 117 -6.01 26.76 -13.64
CA ALA A 117 -5.79 26.59 -15.08
C ALA A 117 -5.72 27.95 -15.80
N ARG A 118 -5.16 27.95 -17.02
CA ARG A 118 -5.13 29.12 -17.91
C ARG A 118 -6.28 29.03 -18.90
N TYR A 119 -7.28 29.89 -18.72
CA TYR A 119 -8.45 30.00 -19.58
C TYR A 119 -8.16 30.88 -20.80
N LYS A 120 -8.73 30.50 -21.95
CA LYS A 120 -8.81 31.31 -23.16
C LYS A 120 -10.19 31.15 -23.78
N GLN A 121 -10.89 32.27 -23.96
CA GLN A 121 -12.17 32.34 -24.66
C GLN A 121 -11.93 32.57 -26.16
N SER A 122 -12.83 32.04 -26.98
CA SER A 122 -12.89 32.22 -28.43
C SER A 122 -14.37 32.36 -28.77
N LEU A 123 -14.78 33.59 -29.07
CA LEU A 123 -16.19 33.98 -29.26
C LEU A 123 -16.45 34.11 -30.76
N ASP A 124 -17.43 33.36 -31.28
CA ASP A 124 -17.76 33.19 -32.70
C ASP A 124 -16.52 33.08 -33.64
N PRO A 125 -15.52 32.23 -33.33
CA PRO A 125 -14.22 32.29 -33.97
C PRO A 125 -14.19 31.75 -35.40
N THR A 126 -13.13 32.10 -36.12
CA THR A 126 -12.77 31.49 -37.41
C THR A 126 -11.84 30.27 -37.25
N VAL A 127 -11.74 29.44 -38.30
CA VAL A 127 -10.85 28.27 -38.37
C VAL A 127 -9.40 28.61 -37.97
N ASP A 128 -8.88 29.74 -38.46
CA ASP A 128 -7.52 30.21 -38.15
C ASP A 128 -7.32 30.53 -36.66
N GLU A 129 -8.36 31.02 -35.99
CA GLU A 129 -8.31 31.38 -34.57
C GLU A 129 -8.38 30.14 -33.69
N VAL A 130 -9.26 29.18 -34.02
CA VAL A 130 -9.29 27.86 -33.36
C VAL A 130 -7.94 27.14 -33.53
N LYS A 131 -7.32 27.21 -34.73
CA LYS A 131 -5.98 26.67 -35.01
C LYS A 131 -4.89 27.32 -34.15
N LYS A 132 -4.86 28.66 -34.08
CA LYS A 132 -3.92 29.42 -33.23
C LYS A 132 -4.14 29.15 -31.74
N LEU A 133 -5.39 29.01 -31.31
CA LEU A 133 -5.79 28.72 -29.93
C LEU A 133 -5.30 27.33 -29.50
N CYS A 134 -5.67 26.28 -30.22
CA CYS A 134 -5.34 24.90 -29.87
C CYS A 134 -3.82 24.66 -29.86
N THR A 135 -3.12 25.08 -30.92
CA THR A 135 -1.65 24.97 -31.00
C THR A 135 -0.94 25.80 -29.92
N SER A 136 -1.45 27.00 -29.58
CA SER A 136 -0.93 27.80 -28.47
C SER A 136 -1.12 27.10 -27.12
N LEU A 137 -2.25 26.43 -26.88
CA LEU A 137 -2.50 25.77 -25.59
C LEU A 137 -1.71 24.48 -25.44
N ARG A 138 -1.61 23.63 -26.48
CA ARG A 138 -0.76 22.43 -26.45
C ARG A 138 0.70 22.79 -26.22
N ARG A 139 1.26 23.76 -26.96
CA ARG A 139 2.65 24.23 -26.78
C ARG A 139 2.92 24.71 -25.35
N ASN A 140 1.93 25.35 -24.71
CA ASN A 140 2.05 25.87 -23.34
C ASN A 140 1.77 24.83 -22.25
N ALA A 141 1.14 23.70 -22.58
CA ALA A 141 0.82 22.60 -21.65
C ALA A 141 1.85 21.45 -21.71
N LYS A 142 2.55 21.28 -22.83
CA LYS A 142 3.42 20.12 -23.10
C LYS A 142 2.63 18.81 -22.96
N GLU A 143 2.94 18.01 -21.94
CA GLU A 143 2.36 16.70 -21.64
C GLU A 143 1.14 16.79 -20.68
N GLU A 144 0.87 17.95 -20.09
CA GLU A 144 -0.31 18.16 -19.25
C GLU A 144 -1.60 18.22 -20.07
N ARG A 145 -2.75 18.03 -19.39
CA ARG A 145 -4.05 17.99 -20.06
C ARG A 145 -4.52 19.39 -20.48
N VAL A 146 -5.11 19.47 -21.66
CA VAL A 146 -5.82 20.65 -22.18
C VAL A 146 -7.30 20.31 -22.34
N LEU A 147 -8.19 21.17 -21.82
CA LEU A 147 -9.64 21.08 -22.10
C LEU A 147 -10.00 21.92 -23.33
N PHE A 148 -10.86 21.36 -24.19
CA PHE A 148 -11.52 22.06 -25.29
C PHE A 148 -13.03 21.93 -25.11
N HIS A 149 -13.67 23.05 -24.75
CA HIS A 149 -15.11 23.17 -24.72
C HIS A 149 -15.57 23.77 -26.06
N TYR A 150 -16.60 23.18 -26.67
CA TYR A 150 -17.26 23.67 -27.87
C TYR A 150 -18.77 23.68 -27.64
N ASN A 151 -19.36 24.88 -27.64
CA ASN A 151 -20.79 25.09 -27.78
C ASN A 151 -21.07 25.50 -29.24
N GLY A 152 -22.03 24.82 -29.88
CA GLY A 152 -22.40 25.02 -31.28
C GLY A 152 -23.88 25.33 -31.51
N HIS A 153 -24.54 26.11 -30.65
CA HIS A 153 -25.98 26.41 -30.78
C HIS A 153 -26.34 27.44 -31.86
N GLY A 154 -25.40 28.29 -32.26
CA GLY A 154 -25.56 29.30 -33.32
C GLY A 154 -25.11 28.85 -34.71
N VAL A 155 -24.82 27.55 -34.89
CA VAL A 155 -24.26 26.98 -36.13
C VAL A 155 -24.97 25.67 -36.49
N PRO A 156 -24.88 25.19 -37.75
CA PRO A 156 -25.48 23.92 -38.15
C PRO A 156 -24.96 22.72 -37.36
N ARG A 157 -25.71 21.62 -37.40
CA ARG A 157 -25.32 20.36 -36.75
C ARG A 157 -24.04 19.76 -37.34
N PRO A 158 -23.24 19.03 -36.52
CA PRO A 158 -22.04 18.33 -36.99
C PRO A 158 -22.34 17.35 -38.14
N THR A 159 -21.43 17.26 -39.11
CA THR A 159 -21.63 16.42 -40.29
C THR A 159 -21.27 14.95 -40.03
N VAL A 160 -21.84 14.05 -40.85
CA VAL A 160 -21.48 12.62 -40.84
C VAL A 160 -20.02 12.40 -41.26
N ASN A 161 -19.43 13.33 -42.03
CA ASN A 161 -18.01 13.31 -42.40
C ASN A 161 -17.08 13.63 -41.21
N GLY A 162 -17.62 14.08 -40.07
CA GLY A 162 -16.81 14.47 -38.91
C GLY A 162 -16.31 15.91 -38.97
N GLU A 163 -17.17 16.84 -39.41
CA GLU A 163 -16.91 18.27 -39.38
C GLU A 163 -17.80 18.94 -38.32
N ILE A 164 -17.25 19.93 -37.62
CA ILE A 164 -17.98 20.89 -36.77
C ILE A 164 -17.96 22.27 -37.44
N TRP A 165 -18.87 23.16 -37.08
CA TRP A 165 -19.06 24.44 -37.78
C TRP A 165 -18.52 25.62 -36.98
N VAL A 166 -17.86 26.54 -37.68
CA VAL A 166 -17.34 27.81 -37.17
C VAL A 166 -17.65 28.93 -38.18
N PHE A 167 -17.21 30.17 -37.95
CA PHE A 167 -17.57 31.30 -38.82
C PHE A 167 -16.49 31.68 -39.82
N ASN A 168 -16.87 32.44 -40.84
CA ASN A 168 -15.95 33.31 -41.58
C ASN A 168 -15.80 34.67 -40.87
N LYS A 169 -14.79 35.47 -41.25
CA LYS A 169 -14.46 36.76 -40.60
C LYS A 169 -15.57 37.82 -40.61
N ASN A 170 -16.60 37.61 -41.43
CA ASN A 170 -17.70 38.56 -41.65
C ASN A 170 -19.04 38.02 -41.12
N TYR A 171 -19.04 36.84 -40.48
CA TYR A 171 -20.23 36.13 -39.99
C TYR A 171 -21.30 35.84 -41.07
N THR A 172 -20.91 35.82 -42.35
CA THR A 172 -21.84 35.60 -43.48
C THR A 172 -21.98 34.15 -43.91
N GLN A 173 -21.07 33.27 -43.48
CA GLN A 173 -21.06 31.86 -43.84
C GLN A 173 -20.54 31.00 -42.68
N TYR A 174 -21.17 29.84 -42.51
CA TYR A 174 -20.65 28.74 -41.70
C TYR A 174 -19.55 28.02 -42.48
N ILE A 175 -18.41 27.80 -41.83
CA ILE A 175 -17.23 27.14 -42.40
C ILE A 175 -17.02 25.81 -41.67
N PRO A 176 -16.85 24.68 -42.39
CA PRO A 176 -16.58 23.39 -41.76
C PRO A 176 -15.14 23.33 -41.24
N LEU A 177 -14.99 22.76 -40.05
CA LEU A 177 -13.73 22.45 -39.39
C LEU A 177 -13.67 20.94 -39.15
N SER A 178 -12.71 20.27 -39.79
CA SER A 178 -12.52 18.82 -39.64
C SER A 178 -12.05 18.46 -38.22
N ILE A 179 -12.66 17.43 -37.65
CA ILE A 179 -12.21 16.84 -36.38
C ILE A 179 -10.81 16.21 -36.52
N TYR A 180 -10.40 15.80 -37.73
CA TYR A 180 -9.03 15.33 -38.01
C TYR A 180 -7.96 16.41 -37.78
N ASP A 181 -8.26 17.66 -38.14
CA ASP A 181 -7.40 18.81 -37.89
C ASP A 181 -7.42 19.20 -36.40
N LEU A 182 -8.61 19.26 -35.79
CA LEU A 182 -8.76 19.59 -34.38
C LEU A 182 -7.97 18.63 -33.47
N GLN A 183 -8.04 17.32 -33.71
CA GLN A 183 -7.25 16.33 -32.96
C GLN A 183 -5.73 16.58 -33.11
N THR A 184 -5.29 17.05 -34.28
CA THR A 184 -3.89 17.33 -34.60
C THR A 184 -3.39 18.59 -33.90
N TRP A 185 -4.21 19.64 -33.80
CA TRP A 185 -3.83 20.88 -33.11
C TRP A 185 -3.89 20.77 -31.58
N MET A 186 -4.80 19.95 -31.06
CA MET A 186 -4.99 19.73 -29.62
C MET A 186 -4.04 18.69 -29.03
N GLY A 187 -3.74 17.62 -29.77
CA GLY A 187 -2.87 16.52 -29.32
C GLY A 187 -3.32 15.80 -28.05
N SER A 188 -2.47 14.89 -27.58
CA SER A 188 -2.68 14.07 -26.37
C SER A 188 -1.77 14.53 -25.22
N PRO A 189 -2.19 14.49 -23.94
CA PRO A 189 -3.54 14.18 -23.46
C PRO A 189 -4.46 15.41 -23.50
N SER A 190 -5.72 15.22 -23.87
CA SER A 190 -6.73 16.29 -23.95
C SER A 190 -8.10 15.81 -23.45
N ILE A 191 -9.00 16.74 -23.14
CA ILE A 191 -10.41 16.45 -22.83
C ILE A 191 -11.30 17.39 -23.65
N PHE A 192 -12.34 16.82 -24.28
CA PHE A 192 -13.28 17.56 -25.10
C PHE A 192 -14.68 17.55 -24.46
N VAL A 193 -15.37 18.69 -24.55
CA VAL A 193 -16.78 18.84 -24.16
C VAL A 193 -17.52 19.44 -25.36
N TYR A 194 -18.55 18.74 -25.84
CA TYR A 194 -19.35 19.14 -27.00
C TYR A 194 -20.81 19.38 -26.58
N ASP A 195 -21.24 20.63 -26.54
CA ASP A 195 -22.64 21.04 -26.34
C ASP A 195 -23.23 21.49 -27.68
N CYS A 196 -23.95 20.58 -28.33
CA CYS A 196 -24.64 20.79 -29.60
C CYS A 196 -25.61 19.61 -29.87
N SER A 197 -26.54 19.79 -30.79
CA SER A 197 -27.37 18.69 -31.30
C SER A 197 -26.54 17.71 -32.16
N ASN A 198 -26.91 16.43 -32.16
CA ASN A 198 -26.19 15.34 -32.82
C ASN A 198 -24.70 15.17 -32.40
N ALA A 199 -24.30 15.67 -31.22
CA ALA A 199 -22.91 15.66 -30.75
C ALA A 199 -22.24 14.26 -30.74
N GLY A 200 -23.02 13.18 -30.62
CA GLY A 200 -22.55 11.80 -30.75
C GLY A 200 -21.91 11.47 -32.11
N LEU A 201 -22.16 12.24 -33.17
CA LEU A 201 -21.42 12.13 -34.44
C LEU A 201 -19.95 12.50 -34.26
N ILE A 202 -19.64 13.56 -33.50
CA ILE A 202 -18.27 14.01 -33.22
C ILE A 202 -17.49 12.91 -32.50
N VAL A 203 -18.11 12.24 -31.52
CA VAL A 203 -17.47 11.16 -30.75
C VAL A 203 -17.23 9.91 -31.60
N LYS A 204 -18.07 9.66 -32.62
CA LYS A 204 -17.88 8.57 -33.60
C LYS A 204 -16.73 8.90 -34.56
N SER A 205 -16.76 10.07 -35.21
CA SER A 205 -15.73 10.48 -36.17
C SER A 205 -14.35 10.66 -35.53
N PHE A 206 -14.25 11.23 -34.33
CA PHE A 206 -12.99 11.32 -33.60
C PHE A 206 -12.36 9.93 -33.39
N LYS A 207 -13.14 8.91 -33.01
CA LYS A 207 -12.64 7.55 -32.81
C LYS A 207 -12.15 6.92 -34.12
N GLN A 208 -12.89 7.13 -35.22
CA GLN A 208 -12.47 6.69 -36.55
C GLN A 208 -11.16 7.36 -36.99
N PHE A 209 -11.06 8.68 -36.88
CA PHE A 209 -9.87 9.46 -37.23
C PHE A 209 -8.66 9.20 -36.29
N ALA A 210 -8.89 8.78 -35.05
CA ALA A 210 -7.84 8.35 -34.14
C ALA A 210 -7.30 6.95 -34.52
N LEU A 211 -8.18 6.01 -34.86
CA LEU A 211 -7.80 4.66 -35.30
C LEU A 211 -7.07 4.69 -36.65
N GLN A 212 -7.58 5.44 -37.62
CA GLN A 212 -6.92 5.64 -38.91
C GLN A 212 -5.50 6.19 -38.73
N ARG A 213 -5.32 7.19 -37.84
CA ARG A 213 -4.00 7.77 -37.56
C ARG A 213 -3.04 6.77 -36.92
N GLU A 214 -3.51 5.90 -36.04
CA GLU A 214 -2.66 4.84 -35.47
C GLU A 214 -2.25 3.82 -36.55
N GLN A 215 -3.15 3.44 -37.46
CA GLN A 215 -2.83 2.55 -38.59
C GLN A 215 -1.83 3.18 -39.58
N GLU A 216 -2.00 4.46 -39.92
CA GLU A 216 -1.06 5.21 -40.76
C GLU A 216 0.35 5.28 -40.14
N LEU A 217 0.44 5.35 -38.80
CA LEU A 217 1.71 5.33 -38.07
C LEU A 217 2.33 3.93 -37.97
N GLU A 218 1.52 2.88 -37.79
CA GLU A 218 2.00 1.49 -37.82
C GLU A 218 2.60 1.14 -39.19
N VAL A 219 1.95 1.54 -40.30
CA VAL A 219 2.50 1.38 -41.66
C VAL A 219 3.77 2.22 -41.87
N ALA A 220 3.81 3.46 -41.37
CA ALA A 220 4.99 4.31 -41.44
C ALA A 220 6.20 3.76 -40.66
N ALA A 221 5.97 3.07 -39.54
CA ALA A 221 7.02 2.43 -38.74
C ALA A 221 7.61 1.18 -39.42
N ILE A 222 6.83 0.50 -40.26
CA ILE A 222 7.25 -0.71 -40.99
C ILE A 222 8.04 -0.39 -42.27
N ASN A 223 7.84 0.80 -42.87
CA ASN A 223 8.48 1.19 -44.13
C ASN A 223 9.45 2.39 -43.95
N PRO A 224 10.79 2.16 -43.89
CA PRO A 224 11.79 3.22 -43.72
C PRO A 224 11.79 4.32 -44.80
N ASN A 225 11.24 4.04 -45.99
CA ASN A 225 11.13 5.00 -47.09
C ASN A 225 9.83 5.84 -47.03
N HIS A 226 8.98 5.65 -46.01
CA HIS A 226 7.74 6.41 -45.88
C HIS A 226 8.02 7.84 -45.39
N PRO A 227 7.41 8.90 -45.95
CA PRO A 227 7.71 10.29 -45.57
C PRO A 227 7.53 10.63 -44.09
N LEU A 228 6.68 9.88 -43.36
CA LEU A 228 6.46 10.06 -41.93
C LEU A 228 7.51 9.36 -41.04
N ALA A 229 8.33 8.45 -41.57
CA ALA A 229 9.29 7.66 -40.79
C ALA A 229 10.43 8.50 -40.17
N GLN A 230 10.64 9.72 -40.65
CA GLN A 230 11.62 10.67 -40.12
C GLN A 230 11.02 11.72 -39.16
N MET A 231 9.72 11.67 -38.89
CA MET A 231 9.06 12.58 -37.94
C MET A 231 8.93 11.95 -36.54
N PRO A 232 9.02 12.73 -35.45
CA PRO A 232 8.75 12.22 -34.11
C PRO A 232 7.31 11.71 -34.01
N LEU A 233 7.17 10.46 -33.53
CA LEU A 233 5.88 9.76 -33.41
C LEU A 233 4.82 10.62 -32.68
N PRO A 234 3.67 10.93 -33.32
CA PRO A 234 2.57 11.60 -32.66
C PRO A 234 2.06 10.81 -31.44
N PRO A 235 1.78 11.45 -30.30
CA PRO A 235 1.37 10.75 -29.09
C PRO A 235 -0.02 10.13 -29.26
N SER A 236 -0.19 8.86 -28.86
CA SER A 236 -1.46 8.13 -29.02
C SER A 236 -2.65 8.86 -28.41
N MET A 237 -3.73 8.91 -29.18
CA MET A 237 -4.98 9.56 -28.78
C MET A 237 -5.82 8.73 -27.80
N LYS A 238 -5.38 7.52 -27.42
CA LYS A 238 -6.02 6.64 -26.41
C LYS A 238 -6.16 7.27 -25.01
N ASN A 239 -5.50 8.39 -24.74
CA ASN A 239 -5.64 9.18 -23.51
C ASN A 239 -6.55 10.43 -23.63
N CYS A 240 -7.16 10.65 -24.79
CA CYS A 240 -8.13 11.71 -25.01
C CYS A 240 -9.49 11.32 -24.43
N ILE A 241 -10.06 12.22 -23.63
CA ILE A 241 -11.38 12.07 -23.00
C ILE A 241 -12.39 12.92 -23.77
N GLN A 242 -13.64 12.46 -23.91
CA GLN A 242 -14.70 13.22 -24.59
C GLN A 242 -16.01 13.10 -23.83
N LEU A 243 -16.77 14.20 -23.80
CA LEU A 243 -18.12 14.30 -23.25
C LEU A 243 -18.99 15.01 -24.30
N ALA A 244 -20.11 14.41 -24.70
CA ALA A 244 -21.03 14.93 -25.70
C ALA A 244 -22.47 14.94 -25.17
N ALA A 245 -23.22 16.00 -25.50
CA ALA A 245 -24.54 16.26 -24.93
C ALA A 245 -25.62 15.23 -25.28
N CYS A 246 -25.52 14.57 -26.44
CA CYS A 246 -26.54 13.68 -26.98
C CYS A 246 -25.94 12.64 -27.95
N GLU A 247 -26.70 11.61 -28.31
CA GLU A 247 -26.33 10.62 -29.33
C GLU A 247 -26.37 11.20 -30.76
N ALA A 248 -25.91 10.41 -31.74
CA ALA A 248 -25.68 10.85 -33.12
C ALA A 248 -26.94 11.23 -33.91
N ASN A 249 -28.13 10.93 -33.39
CA ASN A 249 -29.44 11.10 -34.02
C ASN A 249 -30.42 11.90 -33.13
N GLU A 250 -29.97 12.43 -32.00
CA GLU A 250 -30.78 13.18 -31.04
C GLU A 250 -30.61 14.70 -31.22
N LEU A 251 -31.62 15.46 -30.81
CA LEU A 251 -31.63 16.94 -30.78
C LEU A 251 -31.75 17.43 -29.35
N LEU A 252 -31.13 18.57 -29.03
CA LEU A 252 -31.21 19.19 -27.70
C LEU A 252 -32.63 19.70 -27.38
N PRO A 253 -33.06 19.70 -26.09
CA PRO A 253 -34.42 20.05 -25.72
C PRO A 253 -34.67 21.56 -25.77
N MET A 254 -35.78 21.95 -26.40
CA MET A 254 -36.19 23.36 -26.56
C MET A 254 -37.16 23.85 -25.47
N ILE A 255 -37.26 23.16 -24.33
CA ILE A 255 -38.25 23.45 -23.28
C ILE A 255 -37.93 24.80 -22.60
N PRO A 256 -38.84 25.80 -22.57
CA PRO A 256 -38.55 27.16 -22.08
C PRO A 256 -38.02 27.24 -20.65
N ASP A 257 -38.46 26.33 -19.79
CA ASP A 257 -38.07 26.24 -18.38
C ASP A 257 -36.65 25.69 -18.18
N LEU A 258 -35.94 25.33 -19.25
CA LEU A 258 -34.55 24.88 -19.25
C LEU A 258 -33.63 25.93 -19.88
N PRO A 259 -32.33 25.94 -19.52
CA PRO A 259 -31.32 26.59 -20.35
C PRO A 259 -31.14 25.85 -21.68
N ALA A 260 -30.72 26.57 -22.72
CA ALA A 260 -30.29 26.00 -23.98
C ALA A 260 -28.99 25.20 -23.81
N ASP A 261 -28.04 25.72 -23.02
CA ASP A 261 -26.81 25.03 -22.62
C ASP A 261 -27.05 24.03 -21.48
N LEU A 262 -28.05 23.17 -21.62
CA LEU A 262 -28.45 22.20 -20.59
C LEU A 262 -27.31 21.26 -20.19
N PHE A 263 -26.54 20.76 -21.15
CA PHE A 263 -25.42 19.86 -20.88
C PHE A 263 -24.29 20.59 -20.16
N THR A 264 -23.89 21.77 -20.67
CA THR A 264 -22.92 22.65 -20.00
C THR A 264 -23.37 22.99 -18.59
N SER A 265 -24.61 23.45 -18.40
CA SER A 265 -25.21 23.78 -17.11
C SER A 265 -25.18 22.61 -16.13
N CYS A 266 -25.36 21.36 -16.59
CA CYS A 266 -25.16 20.16 -15.77
C CYS A 266 -23.69 19.93 -15.41
N LEU A 267 -22.77 20.04 -16.38
CA LEU A 267 -21.35 19.79 -16.19
C LEU A 267 -20.65 20.85 -15.32
N THR A 268 -21.07 22.12 -15.38
CA THR A 268 -20.39 23.25 -14.75
C THR A 268 -21.13 23.81 -13.53
N THR A 269 -22.47 23.71 -13.50
CA THR A 269 -23.35 24.26 -12.44
C THR A 269 -24.38 23.25 -11.93
N PRO A 270 -23.98 22.01 -11.58
CA PRO A 270 -24.88 20.89 -11.32
C PRO A 270 -25.98 21.19 -10.30
N ILE A 271 -25.65 21.87 -9.19
CA ILE A 271 -26.64 22.15 -8.13
C ILE A 271 -27.74 23.09 -8.61
N LYS A 272 -27.41 24.13 -9.40
CA LYS A 272 -28.43 25.09 -9.89
C LYS A 272 -29.41 24.42 -10.85
N ILE A 273 -28.93 23.58 -11.77
CA ILE A 273 -29.81 22.86 -12.69
C ILE A 273 -30.52 21.67 -12.03
N ALA A 274 -29.90 20.96 -11.08
CA ALA A 274 -30.54 19.87 -10.35
C ALA A 274 -31.77 20.35 -9.57
N LEU A 275 -31.65 21.49 -8.87
CA LEU A 275 -32.76 22.06 -8.11
C LEU A 275 -33.84 22.64 -9.04
N ARG A 276 -33.45 23.36 -10.11
CA ARG A 276 -34.42 23.84 -11.13
C ARG A 276 -35.18 22.68 -11.78
N TRP A 277 -34.49 21.60 -12.13
CA TRP A 277 -35.08 20.39 -12.71
C TRP A 277 -35.97 19.63 -11.71
N PHE A 278 -35.55 19.50 -10.45
CA PHE A 278 -36.39 18.93 -9.37
C PHE A 278 -37.69 19.71 -9.24
N CYS A 279 -37.63 21.04 -9.30
CA CYS A 279 -38.81 21.91 -9.27
C CYS A 279 -39.68 21.89 -10.55
N MET A 280 -39.33 21.07 -11.55
CA MET A 280 -40.19 20.72 -12.69
C MET A 280 -40.78 19.29 -12.58
N GLN A 281 -40.32 18.47 -11.63
CA GLN A 281 -40.79 17.09 -11.47
C GLN A 281 -42.10 17.00 -10.69
N LYS A 282 -42.78 15.84 -10.82
CA LYS A 282 -44.04 15.57 -10.09
C LYS A 282 -43.88 15.54 -8.57
N SER A 283 -42.66 15.37 -8.06
CA SER A 283 -42.30 15.36 -6.62
C SER A 283 -42.59 16.68 -5.91
N VAL A 284 -42.58 17.82 -6.62
CA VAL A 284 -42.85 19.17 -6.06
C VAL A 284 -44.21 19.26 -5.35
N ARG A 285 -45.16 18.38 -5.70
CA ARG A 285 -46.46 18.26 -5.02
C ARG A 285 -46.34 17.86 -3.54
N LEU A 286 -45.18 17.37 -3.09
CA LEU A 286 -44.87 17.08 -1.70
C LEU A 286 -44.35 18.31 -0.93
N VAL A 287 -43.85 19.33 -1.64
CA VAL A 287 -43.24 20.55 -1.06
C VAL A 287 -43.96 21.82 -1.57
N PRO A 288 -45.22 22.05 -1.17
CA PRO A 288 -45.97 23.23 -1.59
C PRO A 288 -45.29 24.52 -1.11
N GLY A 289 -45.24 25.53 -2.00
CA GLY A 289 -44.65 26.85 -1.73
C GLY A 289 -43.26 27.08 -2.33
N VAL A 290 -42.51 26.04 -2.71
CA VAL A 290 -41.18 26.20 -3.32
C VAL A 290 -41.29 26.59 -4.79
N THR A 291 -41.12 27.88 -5.09
CA THR A 291 -41.04 28.43 -6.46
C THR A 291 -39.58 28.49 -6.95
N LEU A 292 -39.40 28.65 -8.27
CA LEU A 292 -38.06 28.82 -8.87
C LEU A 292 -37.30 30.02 -8.26
N ASP A 293 -38.02 31.10 -7.92
CA ASP A 293 -37.45 32.32 -7.33
C ASP A 293 -36.83 32.10 -5.93
N LEU A 294 -37.27 31.07 -5.19
CA LEU A 294 -36.67 30.70 -3.90
C LEU A 294 -35.38 29.90 -4.09
N ILE A 295 -35.27 29.12 -5.18
CA ILE A 295 -34.05 28.36 -5.52
C ILE A 295 -32.88 29.31 -5.81
N GLU A 296 -33.15 30.43 -6.49
CA GLU A 296 -32.12 31.45 -6.78
C GLU A 296 -31.67 32.20 -5.53
N LYS A 297 -32.43 32.12 -4.43
CA LYS A 297 -32.19 32.83 -3.15
C LYS A 297 -31.65 31.92 -2.04
N ILE A 298 -31.27 30.66 -2.35
CA ILE A 298 -30.75 29.73 -1.34
C ILE A 298 -29.52 30.32 -0.65
N PRO A 299 -29.52 30.46 0.68
CA PRO A 299 -28.43 31.10 1.39
C PRO A 299 -27.19 30.21 1.42
N GLY A 300 -26.01 30.85 1.32
CA GLY A 300 -24.72 30.20 1.51
C GLY A 300 -23.74 30.32 0.35
N ARG A 301 -22.78 29.39 0.33
CA ARG A 301 -21.76 29.27 -0.72
C ARG A 301 -21.44 27.79 -0.94
N LEU A 302 -21.21 27.37 -2.18
CA LEU A 302 -20.90 25.98 -2.56
C LEU A 302 -19.73 25.35 -1.77
N ASN A 303 -18.80 26.18 -1.25
CA ASN A 303 -17.64 25.74 -0.48
C ASN A 303 -17.90 25.61 1.02
N ASP A 304 -18.93 26.27 1.57
CA ASP A 304 -19.23 26.24 3.01
C ASP A 304 -20.34 25.24 3.32
N ARG A 305 -19.91 24.06 3.73
CA ARG A 305 -20.73 22.90 4.13
C ARG A 305 -21.64 23.15 5.33
N ARG A 306 -21.49 24.27 6.05
CA ARG A 306 -22.41 24.66 7.13
C ARG A 306 -23.65 25.39 6.60
N THR A 307 -23.63 25.83 5.34
CA THR A 307 -24.73 26.52 4.68
C THR A 307 -25.54 25.57 3.78
N PRO A 308 -26.86 25.77 3.58
CA PRO A 308 -27.70 24.89 2.77
C PRO A 308 -27.12 24.59 1.38
N LEU A 309 -26.64 25.62 0.68
CA LEU A 309 -26.05 25.48 -0.66
C LEU A 309 -24.76 24.64 -0.68
N GLY A 310 -23.92 24.78 0.34
CA GLY A 310 -22.66 24.02 0.46
C GLY A 310 -22.86 22.60 1.00
N GLU A 311 -23.89 22.38 1.83
CA GLU A 311 -24.30 21.04 2.26
C GLU A 311 -24.86 20.24 1.07
N LEU A 312 -25.79 20.80 0.30
CA LEU A 312 -26.30 20.17 -0.92
C LEU A 312 -25.18 19.83 -1.92
N ASN A 313 -24.22 20.74 -2.13
CA ASN A 313 -23.06 20.49 -2.98
C ASN A 313 -22.17 19.32 -2.48
N TRP A 314 -22.04 19.18 -1.16
CA TRP A 314 -21.26 18.11 -0.55
C TRP A 314 -22.00 16.76 -0.55
N ILE A 315 -23.31 16.74 -0.33
CA ILE A 315 -24.17 15.56 -0.49
C ILE A 315 -24.15 15.10 -1.95
N PHE A 316 -24.35 16.01 -2.91
CA PHE A 316 -24.26 15.71 -4.35
C PHE A 316 -22.91 15.09 -4.74
N THR A 317 -21.82 15.64 -4.19
CA THR A 317 -20.46 15.12 -4.41
C THR A 317 -20.30 13.71 -3.84
N ALA A 318 -20.85 13.43 -2.64
CA ALA A 318 -20.82 12.09 -2.05
C ALA A 318 -21.66 11.07 -2.85
N ILE A 319 -22.84 11.46 -3.30
CA ILE A 319 -23.75 10.59 -4.08
C ILE A 319 -23.15 10.26 -5.45
N THR A 320 -22.68 11.26 -6.20
CA THR A 320 -22.10 11.03 -7.53
C THR A 320 -20.81 10.21 -7.51
N ASP A 321 -19.94 10.42 -6.51
CA ASP A 321 -18.73 9.61 -6.32
C ASP A 321 -19.05 8.16 -5.90
N THR A 322 -20.14 7.97 -5.13
CA THR A 322 -20.64 6.64 -4.73
C THR A 322 -21.20 5.85 -5.89
N ILE A 323 -22.07 6.47 -6.70
CA ILE A 323 -22.64 5.85 -7.91
C ILE A 323 -21.52 5.43 -8.86
N ALA A 324 -20.52 6.30 -9.08
CA ALA A 324 -19.36 5.99 -9.90
C ALA A 324 -18.54 4.80 -9.36
N TRP A 325 -18.32 4.72 -8.04
CA TRP A 325 -17.55 3.64 -7.44
C TRP A 325 -18.28 2.28 -7.43
N ASN A 326 -19.61 2.27 -7.35
CA ASN A 326 -20.41 1.04 -7.43
C ASN A 326 -20.56 0.53 -8.87
N VAL A 327 -20.68 1.43 -9.85
CA VAL A 327 -20.98 1.06 -11.25
C VAL A 327 -19.72 0.84 -12.10
N LEU A 328 -18.60 1.50 -11.81
CA LEU A 328 -17.41 1.48 -12.67
C LEU A 328 -16.35 0.44 -12.25
N PRO A 329 -15.71 -0.24 -13.22
CA PRO A 329 -14.48 -1.00 -12.97
C PRO A 329 -13.41 -0.15 -12.28
N ARG A 330 -12.65 -0.75 -11.36
CA ARG A 330 -11.73 -0.04 -10.45
C ARG A 330 -10.71 0.84 -11.20
N ASP A 331 -10.14 0.36 -12.29
CA ASP A 331 -9.15 1.12 -13.09
C ASP A 331 -9.78 2.33 -13.80
N LEU A 332 -11.01 2.17 -14.31
CA LEU A 332 -11.77 3.25 -14.94
C LEU A 332 -12.17 4.31 -13.89
N PHE A 333 -12.54 3.87 -12.69
CA PHE A 333 -12.80 4.77 -11.57
C PHE A 333 -11.54 5.58 -11.19
N GLN A 334 -10.36 4.97 -11.09
CA GLN A 334 -9.11 5.73 -10.85
C GLN A 334 -8.86 6.77 -11.96
N LYS A 335 -8.90 6.33 -13.22
CA LYS A 335 -8.58 7.17 -14.39
C LYS A 335 -9.50 8.39 -14.52
N LEU A 336 -10.77 8.29 -14.11
CA LEU A 336 -11.76 9.35 -14.27
C LEU A 336 -12.03 10.13 -12.96
N PHE A 337 -12.21 9.45 -11.84
CA PHE A 337 -12.69 10.04 -10.57
C PHE A 337 -11.58 10.34 -9.56
N ARG A 338 -10.32 9.97 -9.84
CA ARG A 338 -9.17 10.25 -8.96
C ARG A 338 -8.00 10.97 -9.65
N GLN A 339 -7.71 10.68 -10.92
CA GLN A 339 -6.47 11.15 -11.58
C GLN A 339 -6.32 12.68 -11.66
N ASP A 340 -7.35 13.41 -12.11
CA ASP A 340 -7.38 14.88 -12.22
C ASP A 340 -8.67 15.43 -11.61
N LEU A 341 -8.56 16.48 -10.79
CA LEU A 341 -9.67 17.12 -10.09
C LEU A 341 -10.74 17.69 -11.05
N LEU A 342 -10.33 18.20 -12.22
CA LEU A 342 -11.28 18.75 -13.18
C LEU A 342 -12.03 17.62 -13.91
N VAL A 343 -11.32 16.57 -14.34
CA VAL A 343 -11.91 15.39 -14.98
C VAL A 343 -12.87 14.69 -14.02
N ALA A 344 -12.48 14.48 -12.77
CA ALA A 344 -13.33 13.90 -11.73
C ALA A 344 -14.59 14.74 -11.45
N SER A 345 -14.48 16.07 -11.54
CA SER A 345 -15.63 16.95 -11.38
C SER A 345 -16.58 16.88 -12.57
N LEU A 346 -16.05 16.93 -13.80
CA LEU A 346 -16.86 16.79 -15.00
C LEU A 346 -17.54 15.42 -15.07
N PHE A 347 -16.90 14.33 -14.67
CA PHE A 347 -17.53 13.00 -14.68
C PHE A 347 -18.57 12.79 -13.56
N ARG A 348 -18.36 13.31 -12.34
CA ARG A 348 -19.42 13.36 -11.31
C ARG A 348 -20.65 14.13 -11.83
N ASN A 349 -20.40 15.28 -12.44
CA ASN A 349 -21.45 16.16 -12.95
C ASN A 349 -22.12 15.58 -14.23
N PHE A 350 -21.41 14.76 -15.01
CA PHE A 350 -21.94 14.03 -16.15
C PHE A 350 -22.97 12.97 -15.74
N LEU A 351 -22.88 12.37 -14.55
CA LEU A 351 -23.92 11.43 -14.08
C LEU A 351 -25.27 12.15 -13.86
N LEU A 352 -25.23 13.41 -13.43
CA LEU A 352 -26.42 14.25 -13.35
C LEU A 352 -26.95 14.60 -14.75
N ALA A 353 -26.05 14.91 -15.70
CA ALA A 353 -26.44 15.14 -17.09
C ALA A 353 -27.14 13.91 -17.69
N GLU A 354 -26.58 12.71 -17.49
CA GLU A 354 -27.18 11.43 -17.91
C GLU A 354 -28.60 11.26 -17.35
N ARG A 355 -28.82 11.63 -16.09
CA ARG A 355 -30.14 11.56 -15.43
C ARG A 355 -31.12 12.61 -15.96
N ILE A 356 -30.71 13.87 -16.02
CA ILE A 356 -31.58 15.00 -16.41
C ILE A 356 -31.94 14.92 -17.89
N MET A 357 -30.95 14.78 -18.78
CA MET A 357 -31.15 14.86 -20.22
C MET A 357 -31.98 13.67 -20.75
N ARG A 358 -31.90 12.51 -20.09
CA ARG A 358 -32.73 11.33 -20.41
C ARG A 358 -34.23 11.58 -20.16
N SER A 359 -34.60 12.48 -19.24
CA SER A 359 -36.01 12.89 -19.07
C SER A 359 -36.57 13.70 -20.25
N TYR A 360 -35.70 14.13 -21.17
CA TYR A 360 -36.02 14.94 -22.34
C TYR A 360 -35.56 14.30 -23.67
N ASN A 361 -35.45 12.97 -23.71
CA ASN A 361 -35.04 12.19 -24.90
C ASN A 361 -33.63 12.53 -25.43
N CYS A 362 -32.70 12.90 -24.55
CA CYS A 362 -31.28 13.02 -24.86
C CYS A 362 -30.44 12.06 -24.02
N THR A 363 -29.45 11.42 -24.64
CA THR A 363 -28.57 10.41 -24.07
C THR A 363 -27.12 10.89 -24.18
N PRO A 364 -26.58 11.56 -23.15
CA PRO A 364 -25.19 12.02 -23.17
C PRO A 364 -24.19 10.89 -23.38
N VAL A 365 -23.16 11.14 -24.20
CA VAL A 365 -22.17 10.14 -24.60
C VAL A 365 -20.78 10.49 -24.06
N SER A 366 -20.11 9.53 -23.45
CA SER A 366 -18.72 9.68 -22.98
C SER A 366 -17.72 8.81 -23.76
N SER A 367 -16.47 9.26 -23.79
CA SER A 367 -15.31 8.45 -24.16
C SER A 367 -14.22 8.62 -23.09
N PRO A 368 -13.83 7.56 -22.36
CA PRO A 368 -14.38 6.20 -22.37
C PRO A 368 -15.87 6.15 -21.99
N ARG A 369 -16.59 5.13 -22.50
CA ARG A 369 -18.03 4.94 -22.26
C ARG A 369 -18.28 4.45 -20.82
N LEU A 370 -19.21 5.08 -20.11
CA LEU A 370 -19.71 4.56 -18.83
C LEU A 370 -20.85 3.54 -19.04
N PRO A 371 -21.06 2.58 -18.13
CA PRO A 371 -22.35 1.90 -17.98
C PRO A 371 -23.42 2.91 -17.50
N PRO A 372 -24.71 2.65 -17.73
CA PRO A 372 -25.79 3.57 -17.35
C PRO A 372 -25.89 3.74 -15.83
N THR A 373 -26.01 4.98 -15.37
CA THR A 373 -26.09 5.36 -13.94
C THR A 373 -27.43 6.00 -13.54
N TYR A 374 -28.26 6.40 -14.50
CA TYR A 374 -29.50 7.18 -14.31
C TYR A 374 -30.55 6.56 -13.35
N MET A 375 -30.55 5.24 -13.14
CA MET A 375 -31.48 4.50 -12.25
C MET A 375 -30.84 4.00 -10.94
N HIS A 376 -29.61 4.38 -10.62
CA HIS A 376 -28.95 3.92 -9.40
C HIS A 376 -29.70 4.39 -8.13
N ALA A 377 -29.93 3.49 -7.17
CA ALA A 377 -30.81 3.72 -6.00
C ALA A 377 -30.43 4.97 -5.19
N MET A 378 -29.13 5.27 -5.07
CA MET A 378 -28.60 6.51 -4.46
C MET A 378 -29.19 7.83 -5.02
N TRP A 379 -29.78 7.85 -6.22
CA TRP A 379 -30.52 9.03 -6.70
C TRP A 379 -31.80 9.31 -5.91
N GLN A 380 -32.43 8.30 -5.30
CA GLN A 380 -33.56 8.51 -4.39
C GLN A 380 -33.12 9.18 -3.09
N ALA A 381 -31.91 8.86 -2.59
CA ALA A 381 -31.30 9.54 -1.46
C ALA A 381 -30.91 11.00 -1.79
N TRP A 382 -30.57 11.30 -3.05
CA TRP A 382 -30.41 12.69 -3.51
C TRP A 382 -31.73 13.44 -3.51
N ASP A 383 -32.78 12.87 -4.12
CA ASP A 383 -34.09 13.51 -4.20
C ASP A 383 -34.67 13.78 -2.81
N LEU A 384 -34.56 12.83 -1.88
CA LEU A 384 -34.96 12.99 -0.47
C LEU A 384 -34.14 14.08 0.26
N ALA A 385 -32.82 14.13 0.05
CA ALA A 385 -31.97 15.16 0.65
C ALA A 385 -32.25 16.57 0.08
N VAL A 386 -32.66 16.66 -1.19
CA VAL A 386 -33.13 17.89 -1.82
C VAL A 386 -34.48 18.31 -1.24
N ASP A 387 -35.44 17.39 -1.13
CA ASP A 387 -36.78 17.63 -0.56
C ASP A 387 -36.70 18.18 0.88
N ILE A 388 -35.95 17.50 1.76
CA ILE A 388 -35.69 17.91 3.16
C ILE A 388 -34.96 19.26 3.27
N CYS A 389 -34.21 19.66 2.25
CA CYS A 389 -33.56 20.97 2.22
C CYS A 389 -34.53 22.06 1.70
N LEU A 390 -35.18 21.83 0.56
CA LEU A 390 -36.09 22.79 -0.08
C LEU A 390 -37.33 23.09 0.79
N SER A 391 -37.84 22.11 1.53
CA SER A 391 -38.95 22.30 2.49
C SER A 391 -38.64 23.29 3.63
N GLN A 392 -37.36 23.61 3.88
CA GLN A 392 -36.95 24.61 4.89
C GLN A 392 -36.77 26.01 4.31
N LEU A 393 -36.68 26.19 2.98
CA LEU A 393 -36.40 27.50 2.37
C LEU A 393 -37.41 28.60 2.76
N PRO A 394 -38.74 28.37 2.75
CA PRO A 394 -39.70 29.43 3.09
C PRO A 394 -39.48 29.98 4.51
N THR A 395 -39.38 29.10 5.52
CA THR A 395 -39.19 29.52 6.93
C THR A 395 -37.81 30.13 7.18
N ILE A 396 -36.76 29.68 6.47
CA ILE A 396 -35.42 30.30 6.54
C ILE A 396 -35.43 31.72 5.94
N ILE A 397 -36.16 31.94 4.84
CA ILE A 397 -36.16 33.22 4.09
C ILE A 397 -37.15 34.23 4.68
N GLU A 398 -38.31 33.78 5.15
CA GLU A 398 -39.40 34.65 5.64
C GLU A 398 -39.34 34.89 7.16
N GLU A 399 -38.98 33.87 7.95
CA GLU A 399 -38.95 33.95 9.42
C GLU A 399 -37.52 34.11 9.98
N GLY A 400 -36.49 33.89 9.16
CA GLY A 400 -35.09 33.86 9.60
C GLY A 400 -34.71 32.61 10.41
N THR A 401 -35.50 31.55 10.32
CA THR A 401 -35.33 30.32 11.11
C THR A 401 -33.98 29.64 10.85
N ALA A 402 -33.36 29.09 11.90
CA ALA A 402 -32.05 28.43 11.81
C ALA A 402 -32.13 27.13 10.99
N PHE A 403 -31.23 26.98 10.00
CA PHE A 403 -31.16 25.81 9.13
C PHE A 403 -30.87 24.52 9.91
N ARG A 404 -31.64 23.45 9.63
CA ARG A 404 -31.42 22.12 10.16
C ARG A 404 -30.74 21.23 9.11
N HIS A 405 -29.49 20.86 9.41
CA HIS A 405 -28.67 19.93 8.63
C HIS A 405 -29.39 18.63 8.24
N SER A 406 -29.11 18.15 7.03
CA SER A 406 -29.66 16.92 6.48
C SER A 406 -29.17 15.66 7.24
N PRO A 407 -30.05 14.67 7.52
CA PRO A 407 -29.67 13.44 8.19
C PRO A 407 -28.84 12.49 7.32
N PHE A 408 -28.73 12.73 6.01
CA PHE A 408 -28.08 11.88 5.00
C PHE A 408 -26.77 11.23 5.47
N PHE A 409 -25.81 12.02 6.00
CA PHE A 409 -24.53 11.46 6.44
C PHE A 409 -24.64 10.57 7.69
N ALA A 410 -25.60 10.83 8.58
CA ALA A 410 -25.84 9.99 9.75
C ALA A 410 -26.52 8.66 9.35
N GLU A 411 -27.45 8.69 8.41
CA GLU A 411 -28.15 7.53 7.84
C GLU A 411 -27.18 6.63 7.05
N GLN A 412 -26.39 7.19 6.15
CA GLN A 412 -25.43 6.40 5.35
C GLN A 412 -24.32 5.78 6.20
N LEU A 413 -23.88 6.43 7.30
CA LEU A 413 -23.00 5.80 8.29
C LEU A 413 -23.71 4.65 9.05
N THR A 414 -25.02 4.76 9.30
CA THR A 414 -25.80 3.67 9.92
C THR A 414 -25.95 2.48 8.96
N ALA A 415 -26.21 2.72 7.66
CA ALA A 415 -26.23 1.66 6.65
C ALA A 415 -24.87 0.93 6.55
N PHE A 416 -23.76 1.68 6.57
CA PHE A 416 -22.40 1.11 6.62
C PHE A 416 -22.15 0.31 7.90
N GLN A 417 -22.63 0.80 9.05
CA GLN A 417 -22.55 0.10 10.33
C GLN A 417 -23.36 -1.21 10.33
N VAL A 418 -24.54 -1.23 9.69
CA VAL A 418 -25.34 -2.46 9.51
C VAL A 418 -24.58 -3.45 8.62
N TRP A 419 -24.03 -3.02 7.48
CA TRP A 419 -23.21 -3.87 6.61
C TRP A 419 -22.07 -4.55 7.40
N LEU A 420 -21.37 -3.79 8.26
CA LEU A 420 -20.31 -4.31 9.13
C LEU A 420 -20.79 -5.35 10.17
N THR A 421 -22.04 -5.26 10.65
CA THR A 421 -22.56 -6.25 11.63
C THR A 421 -22.91 -7.60 11.01
N MET A 422 -23.12 -7.67 9.69
CA MET A 422 -23.65 -8.88 9.06
C MET A 422 -22.59 -9.94 8.70
N GLY A 423 -21.29 -9.68 8.89
CA GLY A 423 -20.21 -10.67 8.71
C GLY A 423 -19.45 -10.63 7.37
N VAL A 424 -18.32 -11.35 7.33
CA VAL A 424 -17.23 -11.24 6.32
C VAL A 424 -17.33 -12.29 5.19
N GLU A 425 -18.49 -12.93 5.03
CA GLU A 425 -18.74 -13.84 3.91
C GLU A 425 -18.60 -13.12 2.55
N ASN A 426 -18.27 -13.86 1.49
CA ASN A 426 -18.01 -13.30 0.14
C ASN A 426 -19.23 -12.54 -0.40
N ARG A 427 -19.24 -11.22 -0.22
CA ARG A 427 -20.36 -10.33 -0.52
C ARG A 427 -19.92 -9.14 -1.35
N ASN A 428 -20.90 -8.43 -1.91
CA ASN A 428 -20.66 -7.16 -2.57
C ASN A 428 -19.99 -6.16 -1.62
N PRO A 429 -19.01 -5.38 -2.10
CA PRO A 429 -18.32 -4.39 -1.28
C PRO A 429 -19.30 -3.32 -0.75
N PRO A 430 -19.03 -2.72 0.42
CA PRO A 430 -19.97 -1.79 1.05
C PRO A 430 -20.13 -0.51 0.23
N GLU A 431 -21.33 -0.31 -0.33
CA GLU A 431 -21.67 0.82 -1.21
C GLU A 431 -21.33 2.19 -0.61
N GLN A 432 -21.42 2.33 0.71
CA GLN A 432 -21.26 3.60 1.40
C GLN A 432 -19.78 3.99 1.64
N LEU A 433 -18.81 3.17 1.25
CA LEU A 433 -17.38 3.41 1.52
C LEU A 433 -16.84 4.75 0.95
N PRO A 434 -17.26 5.24 -0.23
CA PRO A 434 -16.93 6.59 -0.71
C PRO A 434 -17.59 7.71 0.13
N ILE A 435 -18.77 7.45 0.71
CA ILE A 435 -19.45 8.38 1.61
C ILE A 435 -18.68 8.51 2.93
N VAL A 436 -18.15 7.41 3.49
CA VAL A 436 -17.27 7.43 4.67
C VAL A 436 -16.08 8.36 4.44
N LEU A 437 -15.41 8.25 3.27
CA LEU A 437 -14.33 9.17 2.86
C LEU A 437 -14.77 10.64 2.86
N GLN A 438 -15.95 10.94 2.30
CA GLN A 438 -16.49 12.30 2.30
C GLN A 438 -16.80 12.82 3.72
N VAL A 439 -17.21 11.94 4.64
CA VAL A 439 -17.49 12.29 6.04
C VAL A 439 -16.21 12.61 6.83
N LEU A 440 -15.07 11.97 6.56
CA LEU A 440 -13.79 12.29 7.22
C LEU A 440 -13.41 13.78 7.10
N LEU A 441 -13.81 14.42 6.00
CA LEU A 441 -13.58 15.85 5.74
C LEU A 441 -14.45 16.78 6.61
N SER A 442 -15.55 16.30 7.20
CA SER A 442 -16.31 17.03 8.22
C SER A 442 -15.65 16.90 9.60
N GLN A 443 -16.09 17.71 10.56
CA GLN A 443 -15.76 17.55 11.98
C GLN A 443 -16.85 16.76 12.72
N VAL A 444 -18.13 17.12 12.51
CA VAL A 444 -19.29 16.64 13.29
C VAL A 444 -19.38 15.12 13.38
N HIS A 445 -19.22 14.42 12.25
CA HIS A 445 -19.34 12.96 12.18
C HIS A 445 -17.99 12.24 12.08
N ARG A 446 -16.87 12.95 12.29
CA ARG A 446 -15.51 12.41 12.04
C ARG A 446 -15.17 11.20 12.90
N LEU A 447 -15.48 11.27 14.21
CA LEU A 447 -15.19 10.20 15.16
C LEU A 447 -15.89 8.89 14.75
N ARG A 448 -17.20 8.96 14.49
CA ARG A 448 -18.00 7.81 14.02
C ARG A 448 -17.51 7.26 12.68
N ALA A 449 -17.12 8.12 11.74
CA ALA A 449 -16.58 7.69 10.45
C ALA A 449 -15.19 7.03 10.57
N LEU A 450 -14.34 7.49 11.50
CA LEU A 450 -13.04 6.86 11.78
C LEU A 450 -13.18 5.53 12.55
N ASP A 451 -14.11 5.42 13.50
CA ASP A 451 -14.45 4.14 14.17
C ASP A 451 -14.88 3.10 13.15
N LEU A 452 -15.91 3.41 12.36
CA LEU A 452 -16.45 2.48 11.37
C LEU A 452 -15.43 2.15 10.28
N LEU A 453 -14.56 3.10 9.89
CA LEU A 453 -13.43 2.82 8.99
C LEU A 453 -12.41 1.88 9.65
N GLY A 454 -12.05 2.09 10.91
CA GLY A 454 -11.16 1.19 11.65
C GLY A 454 -11.72 -0.23 11.67
N ARG A 455 -12.99 -0.38 12.07
CA ARG A 455 -13.72 -1.66 12.08
C ARG A 455 -13.82 -2.31 10.70
N PHE A 456 -13.91 -1.53 9.62
CA PHE A 456 -13.84 -2.05 8.25
C PHE A 456 -12.44 -2.55 7.88
N LEU A 457 -11.38 -1.81 8.21
CA LEU A 457 -9.99 -2.21 7.95
C LEU A 457 -9.56 -3.41 8.79
N ASP A 458 -10.23 -3.68 9.91
CA ASP A 458 -10.00 -4.86 10.75
C ASP A 458 -10.41 -6.17 10.06
N LEU A 459 -11.34 -6.13 9.09
CA LEU A 459 -11.81 -7.30 8.33
C LEU A 459 -10.74 -7.94 7.41
N GLY A 460 -9.54 -7.36 7.34
CA GLY A 460 -8.36 -7.95 6.74
C GLY A 460 -7.78 -7.21 5.53
N PRO A 461 -6.70 -7.73 4.92
CA PRO A 461 -5.94 -7.03 3.88
C PRO A 461 -6.75 -6.62 2.65
N TRP A 462 -7.80 -7.38 2.31
CA TRP A 462 -8.71 -7.07 1.20
C TRP A 462 -9.47 -5.75 1.45
N ALA A 463 -9.92 -5.50 2.69
CA ALA A 463 -10.64 -4.29 3.07
C ALA A 463 -9.71 -3.08 3.07
N VAL A 464 -8.46 -3.26 3.52
CA VAL A 464 -7.40 -2.23 3.43
C VAL A 464 -7.13 -1.86 1.98
N SER A 465 -6.91 -2.85 1.10
CA SER A 465 -6.70 -2.60 -0.33
C SER A 465 -7.91 -1.91 -0.98
N LEU A 466 -9.13 -2.31 -0.64
CA LEU A 466 -10.35 -1.69 -1.15
C LEU A 466 -10.48 -0.23 -0.70
N ALA A 467 -10.25 0.08 0.58
CA ALA A 467 -10.32 1.45 1.08
C ALA A 467 -9.21 2.35 0.48
N LEU A 468 -8.00 1.81 0.32
CA LEU A 468 -6.92 2.51 -0.40
C LEU A 468 -7.32 2.79 -1.86
N SER A 469 -8.03 1.86 -2.53
CA SER A 469 -8.58 2.10 -3.88
C SER A 469 -9.71 3.15 -3.93
N VAL A 470 -10.51 3.30 -2.87
CA VAL A 470 -11.48 4.42 -2.75
C VAL A 470 -10.75 5.76 -2.63
N GLY A 471 -9.49 5.73 -2.17
CA GLY A 471 -8.61 6.89 -2.04
C GLY A 471 -8.58 7.50 -0.65
N ILE A 472 -8.77 6.71 0.44
CA ILE A 472 -8.75 7.24 1.82
C ILE A 472 -7.39 7.86 2.20
N PHE A 473 -6.30 7.40 1.58
CA PHE A 473 -4.92 7.66 2.00
C PHE A 473 -4.58 9.13 2.26
N PRO A 474 -4.74 10.08 1.30
CA PRO A 474 -4.42 11.50 1.53
C PRO A 474 -5.29 12.16 2.61
N TYR A 475 -6.48 11.62 2.90
CA TYR A 475 -7.36 12.15 3.95
C TYR A 475 -6.90 11.72 5.34
N VAL A 476 -6.56 10.43 5.52
CA VAL A 476 -6.03 9.91 6.78
C VAL A 476 -4.63 10.48 7.07
N LEU A 477 -3.79 10.67 6.04
CA LEU A 477 -2.49 11.35 6.15
C LEU A 477 -2.66 12.80 6.64
N LYS A 478 -3.58 13.56 6.05
CA LYS A 478 -3.86 14.94 6.48
C LYS A 478 -4.42 15.02 7.90
N LEU A 479 -5.14 13.99 8.37
CA LEU A 479 -5.65 13.95 9.75
C LEU A 479 -4.55 13.82 10.82
N LEU A 480 -3.34 13.36 10.48
CA LEU A 480 -2.17 13.39 11.38
C LEU A 480 -1.72 14.82 11.73
N GLN A 481 -2.16 15.84 10.97
CA GLN A 481 -1.91 17.25 11.29
C GLN A 481 -2.92 17.82 12.32
N SER A 482 -3.84 16.99 12.83
CA SER A 482 -4.86 17.42 13.80
C SER A 482 -4.40 17.23 15.25
N SER A 483 -4.58 18.27 16.07
CA SER A 483 -4.27 18.28 17.51
C SER A 483 -5.34 17.63 18.40
N ALA A 484 -6.46 17.17 17.84
CA ALA A 484 -7.57 16.61 18.60
C ALA A 484 -7.22 15.23 19.19
N ARG A 485 -7.09 15.15 20.52
CA ARG A 485 -6.63 13.95 21.25
C ARG A 485 -7.52 12.72 21.02
N GLU A 486 -8.82 12.93 20.94
CA GLU A 486 -9.87 11.96 20.58
C GLU A 486 -9.61 11.18 19.28
N LEU A 487 -8.86 11.75 18.33
CA LEU A 487 -8.54 11.08 17.06
C LEU A 487 -7.35 10.11 17.18
N ARG A 488 -6.52 10.23 18.23
CA ARG A 488 -5.28 9.45 18.40
C ARG A 488 -5.47 7.92 18.34
N PRO A 489 -6.32 7.29 19.17
CA PRO A 489 -6.47 5.83 19.15
C PRO A 489 -6.98 5.30 17.79
N LEU A 490 -7.92 6.03 17.17
CA LEU A 490 -8.51 5.68 15.87
C LEU A 490 -7.49 5.81 14.72
N LEU A 491 -6.74 6.91 14.67
CA LEU A 491 -5.73 7.13 13.63
C LEU A 491 -4.54 6.17 13.78
N VAL A 492 -4.13 5.83 15.01
CA VAL A 492 -3.16 4.76 15.27
C VAL A 492 -3.66 3.41 14.75
N PHE A 493 -4.90 3.03 15.06
CA PHE A 493 -5.46 1.76 14.59
C PHE A 493 -5.49 1.69 13.05
N ILE A 494 -6.01 2.74 12.40
CA ILE A 494 -6.08 2.83 10.93
C ILE A 494 -4.68 2.74 10.29
N TRP A 495 -3.69 3.48 10.82
CA TRP A 495 -2.34 3.46 10.26
C TRP A 495 -1.60 2.14 10.49
N ALA A 496 -1.86 1.44 11.61
CA ALA A 496 -1.34 0.09 11.83
C ALA A 496 -1.92 -0.89 10.78
N LYS A 497 -3.23 -0.83 10.48
CA LYS A 497 -3.86 -1.66 9.44
C LYS A 497 -3.33 -1.34 8.03
N ILE A 498 -3.08 -0.06 7.71
CA ILE A 498 -2.49 0.35 6.42
C ILE A 498 -1.06 -0.18 6.29
N LEU A 499 -0.18 0.07 7.26
CA LEU A 499 1.24 -0.31 7.20
C LEU A 499 1.49 -1.82 7.31
N ALA A 500 0.54 -2.59 7.86
CA ALA A 500 0.55 -4.05 7.82
C ALA A 500 0.29 -4.64 6.42
N VAL A 501 -0.19 -3.83 5.46
CA VAL A 501 -0.55 -4.27 4.09
C VAL A 501 0.31 -3.57 3.03
N ASP A 502 0.67 -2.31 3.24
CA ASP A 502 1.56 -1.55 2.35
C ASP A 502 2.58 -0.70 3.14
N SER A 503 3.78 -1.26 3.31
CA SER A 503 4.91 -0.57 3.95
C SER A 503 5.49 0.58 3.14
N SER A 504 5.19 0.72 1.84
CA SER A 504 5.70 1.82 1.00
C SER A 504 5.26 3.21 1.51
N CYS A 505 4.18 3.25 2.29
CA CYS A 505 3.63 4.46 2.91
C CYS A 505 4.59 5.16 3.88
N GLN A 506 5.69 4.51 4.29
CA GLN A 506 6.75 5.13 5.10
C GLN A 506 7.31 6.42 4.48
N ALA A 507 7.47 6.49 3.15
CA ALA A 507 8.00 7.67 2.48
C ALA A 507 7.06 8.89 2.59
N ASP A 508 5.76 8.67 2.44
CA ASP A 508 4.72 9.71 2.58
C ASP A 508 4.61 10.19 4.05
N LEU A 509 4.68 9.26 5.01
CA LEU A 509 4.63 9.55 6.45
C LEU A 509 5.85 10.34 6.97
N VAL A 510 7.04 10.10 6.41
CA VAL A 510 8.24 10.87 6.78
C VAL A 510 8.15 12.28 6.19
N LYS A 511 7.84 12.38 4.90
CA LYS A 511 7.73 13.64 4.14
C LYS A 511 6.75 14.63 4.75
N ASP A 512 5.53 14.19 5.07
CA ASP A 512 4.48 15.05 5.63
C ASP A 512 4.59 15.20 7.17
N ASN A 513 5.73 14.83 7.77
CA ASN A 513 6.04 14.88 9.21
C ASN A 513 5.13 14.00 10.11
N GLY A 514 4.36 13.07 9.53
CA GLY A 514 3.45 12.17 10.24
C GLY A 514 4.12 11.29 11.30
N HIS A 515 5.41 10.95 11.14
CA HIS A 515 6.21 10.25 12.16
C HIS A 515 6.16 10.94 13.55
N LYS A 516 6.12 12.28 13.59
CA LYS A 516 6.06 13.07 14.84
C LYS A 516 4.74 12.88 15.60
N TYR A 517 3.65 12.56 14.89
CA TYR A 517 2.38 12.21 15.51
C TYR A 517 2.52 10.95 16.37
N PHE A 518 3.11 9.90 15.81
CA PHE A 518 3.28 8.61 16.48
C PHE A 518 4.29 8.68 17.62
N LEU A 519 5.40 9.42 17.47
CA LEU A 519 6.31 9.71 18.58
C LEU A 519 5.57 10.34 19.78
N SER A 520 4.68 11.31 19.51
CA SER A 520 3.86 11.98 20.55
C SER A 520 2.74 11.13 21.18
N VAL A 521 2.53 9.90 20.67
CA VAL A 521 1.56 8.94 21.20
C VAL A 521 2.26 7.76 21.90
N LEU A 522 3.44 7.34 21.45
CA LEU A 522 4.25 6.35 22.15
C LEU A 522 4.77 6.90 23.50
N ALA A 523 5.10 8.19 23.54
CA ALA A 523 5.52 8.90 24.74
C ALA A 523 4.37 9.41 25.64
N ASP A 524 3.11 9.02 25.39
CA ASP A 524 1.94 9.44 26.18
C ASP A 524 1.53 8.34 27.17
N PRO A 525 1.82 8.45 28.49
CA PRO A 525 1.55 7.38 29.46
C PRO A 525 0.05 7.10 29.65
N TYR A 526 -0.82 8.04 29.28
CA TYR A 526 -2.27 7.88 29.35
C TYR A 526 -2.85 7.09 28.17
N MET A 527 -2.04 6.79 27.15
CA MET A 527 -2.45 5.96 26.01
C MET A 527 -2.43 4.47 26.40
N PRO A 528 -3.53 3.71 26.20
CA PRO A 528 -3.56 2.27 26.51
C PRO A 528 -2.43 1.50 25.82
N ALA A 529 -1.92 0.47 26.50
CA ALA A 529 -0.73 -0.28 26.04
C ALA A 529 -0.92 -0.92 24.66
N GLU A 530 -2.15 -1.29 24.28
CA GLU A 530 -2.50 -1.77 22.94
C GLU A 530 -2.26 -0.71 21.85
N HIS A 531 -2.69 0.53 22.08
CA HIS A 531 -2.44 1.65 21.16
C HIS A 531 -0.97 2.08 21.18
N ARG A 532 -0.27 2.05 22.33
CA ARG A 532 1.20 2.21 22.35
C ARG A 532 1.91 1.11 21.56
N THR A 533 1.42 -0.14 21.62
CA THR A 533 1.96 -1.29 20.84
C THR A 533 1.77 -1.09 19.34
N MET A 534 0.57 -0.70 18.90
CA MET A 534 0.33 -0.35 17.49
C MET A 534 1.18 0.85 17.04
N THR A 535 1.45 1.80 17.94
CA THR A 535 2.31 2.96 17.65
C THR A 535 3.78 2.56 17.50
N ALA A 536 4.29 1.68 18.36
CA ALA A 536 5.62 1.10 18.24
C ALA A 536 5.77 0.27 16.95
N PHE A 537 4.74 -0.49 16.55
CA PHE A 537 4.69 -1.16 15.25
C PHE A 537 4.77 -0.16 14.08
N ILE A 538 3.97 0.91 14.08
CA ILE A 538 3.98 1.94 13.04
C ILE A 538 5.38 2.56 12.90
N LEU A 539 6.00 2.94 14.02
CA LEU A 539 7.37 3.49 14.02
C LEU A 539 8.39 2.46 13.54
N ALA A 540 8.28 1.20 13.95
CA ALA A 540 9.12 0.09 13.50
C ALA A 540 8.94 -0.22 11.99
N VAL A 541 7.82 0.13 11.36
CA VAL A 541 7.68 0.10 9.89
C VAL A 541 8.29 1.35 9.25
N ILE A 542 8.04 2.55 9.78
CA ILE A 542 8.57 3.82 9.24
C ILE A 542 10.11 3.83 9.10
N VAL A 543 10.83 3.17 10.02
CA VAL A 543 12.31 3.10 10.01
C VAL A 543 12.87 1.86 9.30
N ASN A 544 12.02 0.98 8.74
CA ASN A 544 12.42 -0.33 8.24
C ASN A 544 13.18 -0.26 6.91
N ASN A 545 14.51 -0.37 6.96
CA ASN A 545 15.40 -0.23 5.79
C ASN A 545 15.18 1.08 5.02
N TYR A 546 15.01 2.19 5.75
CA TYR A 546 14.75 3.51 5.15
C TYR A 546 15.45 4.64 5.93
N ASN A 547 16.65 5.00 5.48
CA ASN A 547 17.55 5.95 6.14
C ASN A 547 16.88 7.30 6.45
N THR A 548 16.11 7.89 5.53
CA THR A 548 15.39 9.15 5.78
C THR A 548 14.36 9.02 6.92
N GLY A 549 13.77 7.82 7.10
CA GLY A 549 12.90 7.52 8.22
C GLY A 549 13.67 7.31 9.53
N GLN A 550 14.81 6.61 9.49
CA GLN A 550 15.71 6.44 10.63
C GLN A 550 16.25 7.79 11.13
N GLU A 551 16.76 8.64 10.23
CA GLU A 551 17.23 10.01 10.51
C GLU A 551 16.14 10.88 11.16
N ALA A 552 14.95 10.91 10.56
CA ALA A 552 13.83 11.72 11.06
C ALA A 552 13.32 11.25 12.43
N CYS A 553 13.31 9.94 12.67
CA CYS A 553 12.90 9.38 13.96
C CYS A 553 14.01 9.50 15.03
N LEU A 554 15.30 9.47 14.64
CA LEU A 554 16.43 9.74 15.53
C LEU A 554 16.39 11.20 16.02
N GLN A 555 16.17 12.16 15.11
CA GLN A 555 15.93 13.57 15.46
C GLN A 555 14.64 13.77 16.29
N GLY A 556 13.72 12.81 16.23
CA GLY A 556 12.51 12.74 17.05
C GLY A 556 12.67 12.04 18.40
N ASN A 557 13.91 11.74 18.83
CA ASN A 557 14.25 11.07 20.08
C ASN A 557 13.63 9.66 20.27
N LEU A 558 13.37 8.93 19.17
CA LEU A 558 12.74 7.60 19.21
C LEU A 558 13.47 6.61 20.13
N ILE A 559 14.80 6.66 20.22
CA ILE A 559 15.58 5.74 21.06
C ILE A 559 15.26 5.94 22.55
N ALA A 560 15.35 7.17 23.06
CA ALA A 560 15.02 7.49 24.45
C ALA A 560 13.56 7.10 24.79
N ILE A 561 12.60 7.48 23.93
CA ILE A 561 11.19 7.15 24.10
C ILE A 561 10.99 5.63 24.18
N CYS A 562 11.59 4.85 23.28
CA CYS A 562 11.51 3.39 23.30
C CYS A 562 12.14 2.79 24.57
N LEU A 563 13.29 3.30 25.03
CA LEU A 563 13.97 2.78 26.22
C LEU A 563 13.18 3.02 27.51
N GLU A 564 12.36 4.06 27.59
CA GLU A 564 11.41 4.27 28.70
C GLU A 564 10.28 3.23 28.72
N GLN A 565 9.80 2.79 27.55
CA GLN A 565 8.71 1.81 27.43
C GLN A 565 9.17 0.35 27.61
N LEU A 566 10.48 0.11 27.73
CA LEU A 566 11.08 -1.23 27.67
C LEU A 566 10.62 -2.17 28.81
N ASN A 567 10.26 -1.60 29.97
CA ASN A 567 9.83 -2.33 31.16
C ASN A 567 8.30 -2.35 31.35
N ASP A 568 7.50 -1.96 30.35
CA ASP A 568 6.03 -1.95 30.46
C ASP A 568 5.46 -3.38 30.68
N PRO A 569 4.44 -3.58 31.53
CA PRO A 569 3.84 -4.89 31.76
C PRO A 569 3.34 -5.62 30.51
N HIS A 570 2.96 -4.91 29.45
CA HIS A 570 2.38 -5.47 28.23
C HIS A 570 3.45 -6.14 27.33
N PRO A 571 3.43 -7.47 27.15
CA PRO A 571 4.53 -8.18 26.49
C PRO A 571 4.67 -7.84 25.01
N LEU A 572 3.57 -7.60 24.29
CA LEU A 572 3.63 -7.17 22.88
C LEU A 572 4.22 -5.76 22.74
N LEU A 573 4.09 -4.89 23.76
CA LEU A 573 4.73 -3.58 23.73
C LEU A 573 6.25 -3.73 23.86
N ARG A 574 6.74 -4.49 24.85
CA ARG A 574 8.18 -4.78 25.01
C ARG A 574 8.76 -5.40 23.72
N GLN A 575 8.05 -6.34 23.10
CA GLN A 575 8.42 -6.94 21.83
C GLN A 575 8.56 -5.91 20.70
N TRP A 576 7.53 -5.09 20.44
CA TRP A 576 7.55 -4.13 19.33
C TRP A 576 8.50 -2.94 19.58
N VAL A 577 8.70 -2.55 20.84
CA VAL A 577 9.71 -1.56 21.25
C VAL A 577 11.13 -2.07 20.94
N ALA A 578 11.44 -3.32 21.30
CA ALA A 578 12.72 -3.94 20.96
C ALA A 578 12.92 -4.08 19.44
N ILE A 579 11.91 -4.48 18.67
CA ILE A 579 11.96 -4.51 17.20
C ILE A 579 12.17 -3.10 16.61
N CYS A 580 11.53 -2.07 17.19
CA CYS A 580 11.66 -0.69 16.75
C CYS A 580 13.10 -0.16 16.96
N LEU A 581 13.68 -0.44 18.13
CA LEU A 581 15.09 -0.17 18.42
C LEU A 581 16.02 -0.94 17.48
N GLY A 582 15.81 -2.24 17.29
CA GLY A 582 16.61 -3.06 16.37
C GLY A 582 16.65 -2.53 14.94
N ARG A 583 15.54 -1.94 14.46
CA ARG A 583 15.45 -1.35 13.11
C ARG A 583 15.95 0.09 13.01
N ILE A 584 15.89 0.92 14.06
CA ILE A 584 16.34 2.32 13.94
C ILE A 584 17.86 2.42 13.71
N TRP A 585 18.65 1.53 14.31
CA TRP A 585 20.10 1.51 14.13
C TRP A 585 20.60 0.55 13.04
N GLN A 586 19.73 -0.30 12.47
CA GLN A 586 20.10 -1.25 11.42
C GLN A 586 20.71 -0.53 10.21
N ASN A 587 21.96 -0.85 9.89
CA ASN A 587 22.81 -0.19 8.88
C ASN A 587 22.96 1.35 9.08
N PHE A 588 22.83 1.85 10.32
CA PHE A 588 22.85 3.29 10.61
C PHE A 588 23.61 3.65 11.91
N ASP A 589 24.92 3.80 11.77
CA ASP A 589 25.89 4.05 12.87
C ASP A 589 25.53 5.27 13.75
N SER A 590 24.94 6.34 13.19
CA SER A 590 24.49 7.52 13.96
C SER A 590 23.45 7.19 15.03
N ALA A 591 22.55 6.23 14.76
CA ALA A 591 21.58 5.73 15.73
C ALA A 591 22.21 4.70 16.67
N ARG A 592 23.14 3.86 16.20
CA ARG A 592 23.95 2.96 17.06
C ARG A 592 24.68 3.76 18.14
N TRP A 593 25.40 4.82 17.77
CA TRP A 593 26.11 5.70 18.70
C TRP A 593 25.19 6.49 19.64
N CYS A 594 23.94 6.73 19.26
CA CYS A 594 22.93 7.25 20.18
C CYS A 594 22.52 6.19 21.22
N GLY A 595 22.27 4.95 20.77
CA GLY A 595 22.02 3.82 21.66
C GLY A 595 23.20 3.46 22.58
N VAL A 596 24.46 3.77 22.20
CA VAL A 596 25.61 3.69 23.12
C VAL A 596 25.46 4.71 24.26
N ARG A 597 25.21 5.99 23.95
CA ARG A 597 25.08 7.06 24.95
C ARG A 597 23.91 6.84 25.92
N ASP A 598 22.83 6.25 25.43
CA ASP A 598 21.62 6.00 26.21
C ASP A 598 21.65 4.65 26.98
N SER A 599 22.78 3.92 26.98
CA SER A 599 22.92 2.55 27.53
C SER A 599 21.86 1.58 27.00
N ALA A 600 21.50 1.68 25.72
CA ALA A 600 20.43 0.87 25.11
C ALA A 600 20.71 -0.64 25.17
N HIS A 601 21.96 -1.03 24.95
CA HIS A 601 22.38 -2.43 24.97
C HIS A 601 22.30 -3.03 26.40
N GLU A 602 22.74 -2.30 27.42
CA GLU A 602 22.61 -2.72 28.83
C GLU A 602 21.15 -2.87 29.25
N LYS A 603 20.29 -1.91 28.85
CA LYS A 603 18.85 -1.96 29.11
C LYS A 603 18.17 -3.14 28.42
N LEU A 604 18.60 -3.50 27.20
CA LEU A 604 18.08 -4.67 26.47
C LEU A 604 18.45 -6.02 27.11
N TYR A 605 19.50 -6.09 27.94
CA TYR A 605 19.85 -7.35 28.62
C TYR A 605 18.77 -7.83 29.61
N SER A 606 17.92 -6.94 30.15
CA SER A 606 16.79 -7.35 31.01
C SER A 606 15.77 -8.20 30.24
N LEU A 607 15.57 -7.92 28.95
CA LEU A 607 14.62 -8.65 28.11
C LEU A 607 15.15 -10.02 27.67
N LEU A 608 16.44 -10.31 27.84
CA LEU A 608 17.00 -11.63 27.56
C LEU A 608 16.57 -12.70 28.56
N SER A 609 15.98 -12.32 29.70
CA SER A 609 15.39 -13.23 30.70
C SER A 609 13.85 -13.14 30.79
N ASP A 610 13.19 -12.42 29.87
CA ASP A 610 11.72 -12.27 29.86
C ASP A 610 11.01 -13.63 29.77
N PRO A 611 9.94 -13.90 30.55
CA PRO A 611 9.20 -15.17 30.49
C PRO A 611 8.57 -15.46 29.11
N ILE A 612 8.37 -14.44 28.27
CA ILE A 612 7.81 -14.54 26.93
C ILE A 612 8.96 -14.64 25.90
N PRO A 613 9.20 -15.82 25.27
CA PRO A 613 10.29 -15.98 24.31
C PRO A 613 10.11 -15.12 23.05
N GLU A 614 8.90 -14.68 22.72
CA GLU A 614 8.66 -13.68 21.68
C GLU A 614 9.33 -12.32 21.99
N VAL A 615 9.42 -11.94 23.28
CA VAL A 615 10.16 -10.75 23.76
C VAL A 615 11.66 -11.01 23.77
N ARG A 616 12.10 -12.19 24.26
CA ARG A 616 13.52 -12.58 24.23
C ARG A 616 14.08 -12.58 22.81
N CYS A 617 13.33 -13.11 21.84
CA CYS A 617 13.67 -13.11 20.43
C CYS A 617 13.82 -11.68 19.86
N ALA A 618 12.94 -10.75 20.25
CA ALA A 618 13.03 -9.35 19.83
C ALA A 618 14.24 -8.63 20.43
N ALA A 619 14.64 -8.95 21.67
CA ALA A 619 15.86 -8.43 22.29
C ALA A 619 17.14 -9.00 21.62
N VAL A 620 17.15 -10.30 21.28
CA VAL A 620 18.24 -10.93 20.51
C VAL A 620 18.37 -10.28 19.12
N PHE A 621 17.27 -10.05 18.41
CA PHE A 621 17.25 -9.29 17.15
C PHE A 621 17.83 -7.88 17.31
N ALA A 622 17.40 -7.15 18.34
CA ALA A 622 17.84 -5.76 18.57
C ALA A 622 19.34 -5.67 18.88
N LEU A 623 19.86 -6.57 19.71
CA LEU A 623 21.29 -6.67 20.02
C LEU A 623 22.11 -7.19 18.84
N GLY A 624 21.59 -8.16 18.09
CA GLY A 624 22.22 -8.68 16.87
C GLY A 624 22.34 -7.65 15.76
N THR A 625 21.32 -6.79 15.59
CA THR A 625 21.41 -5.64 14.68
C THR A 625 22.29 -4.53 15.22
N PHE A 626 22.42 -4.36 16.54
CA PHE A 626 23.32 -3.36 17.15
C PHE A 626 24.80 -3.63 16.83
N VAL A 627 25.20 -4.91 16.81
CA VAL A 627 26.57 -5.35 16.46
C VAL A 627 26.85 -5.28 14.95
N GLY A 628 25.83 -5.48 14.11
CA GLY A 628 26.01 -5.64 12.66
C GLY A 628 26.51 -4.41 11.90
N ASN A 629 26.48 -3.21 12.49
CA ASN A 629 26.76 -1.94 11.80
C ASN A 629 28.02 -1.28 12.38
N SER A 630 29.20 -1.78 11.98
CA SER A 630 30.48 -1.18 12.33
C SER A 630 31.27 -0.87 11.05
N ALA A 631 30.89 0.21 10.37
CA ALA A 631 31.69 0.73 9.25
C ALA A 631 33.04 1.27 9.76
N GLU A 632 33.01 1.95 10.91
CA GLU A 632 34.20 2.32 11.68
C GLU A 632 34.49 1.25 12.74
N ARG A 633 35.76 0.81 12.82
CA ARG A 633 36.25 -0.08 13.88
C ARG A 633 37.07 0.73 14.86
N THR A 634 36.53 0.93 16.06
CA THR A 634 37.23 1.54 17.19
C THR A 634 37.38 0.52 18.31
N ASP A 635 38.34 0.72 19.21
CA ASP A 635 38.48 -0.15 20.39
C ASP A 635 37.21 -0.08 21.26
N HIS A 636 36.56 1.08 21.31
CA HIS A 636 35.30 1.28 22.05
C HIS A 636 34.13 0.50 21.45
N SER A 637 33.92 0.55 20.12
CA SER A 637 32.88 -0.26 19.46
C SER A 637 33.16 -1.77 19.62
N THR A 638 34.43 -2.18 19.46
CA THR A 638 34.86 -3.57 19.64
C THR A 638 34.58 -4.09 21.06
N THR A 639 34.84 -3.26 22.08
CA THR A 639 34.55 -3.60 23.48
C THR A 639 33.04 -3.83 23.70
N ILE A 640 32.19 -2.99 23.12
CA ILE A 640 30.73 -3.14 23.24
C ILE A 640 30.25 -4.37 22.49
N ASP A 641 30.76 -4.64 21.28
CA ASP A 641 30.40 -5.82 20.49
C ASP A 641 30.80 -7.13 21.17
N HIS A 642 31.95 -7.16 21.86
CA HIS A 642 32.36 -8.30 22.69
C HIS A 642 31.44 -8.51 23.89
N ASN A 643 31.04 -7.44 24.57
CA ASN A 643 30.09 -7.51 25.69
C ASN A 643 28.72 -8.04 25.23
N VAL A 644 28.18 -7.49 24.13
CA VAL A 644 26.89 -7.92 23.56
C VAL A 644 26.96 -9.38 23.10
N ALA A 645 28.02 -9.78 22.39
CA ALA A 645 28.23 -11.16 21.97
C ALA A 645 28.26 -12.15 23.15
N MET A 646 28.94 -11.78 24.25
CA MET A 646 29.03 -12.61 25.45
C MET A 646 27.72 -12.68 26.27
N MET A 647 26.84 -11.68 26.17
CA MET A 647 25.48 -11.78 26.73
C MET A 647 24.59 -12.67 25.85
N LEU A 648 24.62 -12.49 24.53
CA LEU A 648 23.87 -13.32 23.58
C LEU A 648 24.26 -14.80 23.65
N ALA A 649 25.54 -15.11 23.86
CA ALA A 649 26.06 -16.47 24.04
C ALA A 649 25.35 -17.28 25.16
N GLN A 650 24.73 -16.62 26.14
CA GLN A 650 24.04 -17.27 27.26
C GLN A 650 22.72 -17.94 26.84
N LEU A 651 22.09 -17.50 25.74
CA LEU A 651 20.80 -18.01 25.27
C LEU A 651 20.91 -19.31 24.43
N ILE A 652 22.10 -19.88 24.33
CA ILE A 652 22.35 -21.20 23.72
C ILE A 652 21.41 -22.31 24.23
N ASN A 653 21.05 -22.26 25.51
CA ASN A 653 20.19 -23.24 26.18
C ASN A 653 18.71 -22.81 26.27
N ASP A 654 18.26 -21.82 25.48
CA ASP A 654 16.85 -21.40 25.47
C ASP A 654 15.94 -22.50 24.91
N GLY A 655 14.91 -22.90 25.67
CA GLY A 655 13.95 -23.92 25.24
C GLY A 655 13.07 -23.54 24.03
N SER A 656 13.14 -22.30 23.54
CA SER A 656 12.46 -21.85 22.32
C SER A 656 13.38 -21.93 21.10
N PRO A 657 13.07 -22.77 20.08
CA PRO A 657 13.85 -22.81 18.85
C PRO A 657 13.78 -21.48 18.08
N MET A 658 12.73 -20.68 18.26
CA MET A 658 12.61 -19.33 17.69
C MET A 658 13.73 -18.40 18.19
N VAL A 659 13.98 -18.38 19.51
CA VAL A 659 15.04 -17.55 20.11
C VAL A 659 16.42 -18.04 19.66
N ARG A 660 16.64 -19.36 19.64
CA ARG A 660 17.91 -19.94 19.19
C ARG A 660 18.17 -19.73 17.69
N LYS A 661 17.14 -19.72 16.85
CA LYS A 661 17.25 -19.38 15.42
C LYS A 661 17.69 -17.92 15.23
N GLU A 662 17.08 -17.00 15.96
CA GLU A 662 17.47 -15.57 15.93
C GLU A 662 18.86 -15.34 16.54
N LEU A 663 19.27 -16.14 17.53
CA LEU A 663 20.63 -16.11 18.08
C LEU A 663 21.69 -16.46 17.02
N VAL A 664 21.42 -17.45 16.15
CA VAL A 664 22.32 -17.75 15.01
C VAL A 664 22.40 -16.55 14.05
N VAL A 665 21.29 -15.87 13.76
CA VAL A 665 21.29 -14.65 12.92
C VAL A 665 22.12 -13.54 13.57
N ALA A 666 21.88 -13.25 14.86
CA ALA A 666 22.60 -12.24 15.62
C ALA A 666 24.12 -12.49 15.67
N LEU A 667 24.53 -13.74 15.90
CA LEU A 667 25.95 -14.13 15.89
C LEU A 667 26.53 -14.14 14.47
N SER A 668 25.73 -14.37 13.43
CA SER A 668 26.19 -14.29 12.04
C SER A 668 26.66 -12.88 11.66
N HIS A 669 26.02 -11.83 12.20
CA HIS A 669 26.46 -10.44 11.98
C HIS A 669 27.84 -10.17 12.60
N LEU A 670 28.09 -10.66 13.83
CA LEU A 670 29.40 -10.60 14.47
C LEU A 670 30.45 -11.39 13.67
N VAL A 671 30.08 -12.56 13.15
CA VAL A 671 30.95 -13.42 12.33
C VAL A 671 31.35 -12.74 11.02
N VAL A 672 30.43 -12.05 10.35
CA VAL A 672 30.74 -11.23 9.16
C VAL A 672 31.61 -10.02 9.53
N GLN A 673 31.32 -9.33 10.63
CA GLN A 673 32.10 -8.15 11.04
C GLN A 673 33.52 -8.49 11.50
N TYR A 674 33.77 -9.66 12.07
CA TYR A 674 35.09 -10.12 12.54
C TYR A 674 35.61 -11.34 11.76
N GLU A 675 35.29 -11.43 10.47
CA GLU A 675 35.58 -12.59 9.60
C GLU A 675 37.05 -13.06 9.65
N SER A 676 38.01 -12.13 9.68
CA SER A 676 39.44 -12.43 9.81
C SER A 676 39.76 -13.28 11.05
N ASN A 677 39.14 -12.94 12.18
CA ASN A 677 39.37 -13.58 13.47
C ASN A 677 38.68 -14.95 13.51
N PHE A 678 37.46 -15.05 12.97
CA PHE A 678 36.74 -16.32 12.86
C PHE A 678 37.39 -17.28 11.85
N CYS A 679 38.01 -16.79 10.77
CA CYS A 679 38.82 -17.62 9.87
C CYS A 679 40.02 -18.26 10.60
N THR A 680 40.74 -17.50 11.45
CA THR A 680 41.83 -18.07 12.27
C THR A 680 41.34 -19.14 13.24
N VAL A 681 40.21 -18.90 13.92
CA VAL A 681 39.59 -19.89 14.81
C VAL A 681 39.13 -21.13 14.03
N ALA A 682 38.49 -20.96 12.87
CA ALA A 682 38.04 -22.08 12.05
C ALA A 682 39.19 -22.98 11.58
N LEU A 683 40.33 -22.40 11.16
CA LEU A 683 41.52 -23.17 10.80
C LEU A 683 42.06 -23.97 11.99
N GLN A 684 42.14 -23.38 13.18
CA GLN A 684 42.60 -24.08 14.40
C GLN A 684 41.71 -25.30 14.72
N PHE A 685 40.38 -25.17 14.62
CA PHE A 685 39.46 -26.30 14.85
C PHE A 685 39.58 -27.39 13.75
N ILE A 686 39.75 -27.00 12.48
CA ILE A 686 39.94 -27.92 11.35
C ILE A 686 41.31 -28.63 11.40
N GLU A 687 42.34 -27.97 11.94
CA GLU A 687 43.65 -28.57 12.18
C GLU A 687 43.63 -29.50 13.40
N GLU A 688 42.93 -29.16 14.49
CA GLU A 688 42.82 -30.05 15.64
C GLU A 688 41.95 -31.29 15.35
N GLU A 689 40.87 -31.19 14.55
CA GLU A 689 40.09 -32.38 14.11
C GLU A 689 41.00 -33.44 13.45
N LYS A 690 41.91 -33.01 12.57
CA LYS A 690 42.86 -33.89 11.87
C LYS A 690 43.86 -34.56 12.81
N ASN A 691 44.05 -34.04 14.01
CA ASN A 691 44.96 -34.58 15.02
C ASN A 691 44.28 -35.60 15.96
N TYR A 692 42.94 -35.78 15.91
CA TYR A 692 42.25 -36.84 16.65
C TYR A 692 42.27 -38.16 15.85
N PRO A 693 42.89 -39.24 16.38
CA PRO A 693 42.93 -40.52 15.70
C PRO A 693 41.55 -41.20 15.67
N LEU A 694 41.29 -41.93 14.58
CA LEU A 694 40.14 -42.82 14.46
C LEU A 694 40.11 -43.85 15.61
N PRO A 695 38.93 -44.18 16.18
CA PRO A 695 38.83 -45.25 17.17
C PRO A 695 39.23 -46.60 16.56
N SER A 696 40.38 -47.12 16.98
CA SER A 696 40.84 -48.46 16.58
C SER A 696 39.93 -49.54 17.20
N PRO A 697 39.58 -50.63 16.49
CA PRO A 697 38.69 -51.66 17.01
C PRO A 697 39.27 -52.37 18.24
N ALA A 698 38.38 -52.87 19.09
CA ALA A 698 38.70 -53.32 20.45
C ALA A 698 39.61 -54.56 20.54
N ALA A 699 40.43 -54.58 21.59
CA ALA A 699 41.08 -55.78 22.13
C ALA A 699 40.89 -55.82 23.68
N PRO A 700 40.91 -57.01 24.33
CA PRO A 700 40.21 -57.19 25.61
C PRO A 700 41.10 -57.26 26.87
N GLU A 701 40.43 -57.02 28.01
CA GLU A 701 40.70 -57.49 29.40
C GLU A 701 42.05 -57.21 30.12
N GLY A 702 41.92 -56.84 31.40
CA GLY A 702 42.74 -57.48 32.45
C GLY A 702 43.67 -56.61 33.31
N SER A 703 43.14 -56.02 34.40
CA SER A 703 43.85 -55.98 35.70
C SER A 703 42.88 -55.66 36.86
N LEU A 704 43.29 -55.89 38.10
CA LEU A 704 42.42 -55.94 39.29
C LEU A 704 42.96 -55.11 40.48
N THR A 705 42.09 -54.97 41.49
CA THR A 705 42.34 -54.50 42.89
C THR A 705 42.43 -52.98 43.13
N PRO A 706 42.10 -52.50 44.36
CA PRO A 706 40.97 -52.92 45.20
C PRO A 706 40.12 -51.75 45.75
N VAL A 707 38.92 -52.06 46.24
CA VAL A 707 37.96 -51.11 46.86
C VAL A 707 38.30 -50.82 48.33
N ARG A 708 37.92 -49.63 48.82
CA ARG A 708 37.77 -49.34 50.26
C ARG A 708 36.57 -48.42 50.51
N ASP A 709 35.57 -48.90 51.26
CA ASP A 709 34.26 -48.24 51.44
C ASP A 709 34.16 -47.26 52.62
N ALA A 710 33.35 -46.20 52.45
CA ALA A 710 32.62 -45.43 53.48
C ALA A 710 31.65 -44.42 52.76
N PRO A 711 30.51 -44.00 53.37
CA PRO A 711 29.24 -44.32 52.69
C PRO A 711 28.25 -43.18 52.35
N CYS A 712 27.55 -43.39 51.23
CA CYS A 712 26.12 -43.17 50.95
C CYS A 712 25.39 -41.83 51.26
N THR A 713 24.85 -41.25 50.19
CA THR A 713 23.42 -40.82 50.09
C THR A 713 22.91 -41.14 48.66
N PRO A 714 21.58 -41.21 48.40
CA PRO A 714 21.04 -42.24 47.49
C PRO A 714 21.07 -41.91 45.99
N ARG A 715 21.25 -42.98 45.18
CA ARG A 715 20.92 -43.01 43.74
C ARG A 715 19.53 -43.61 43.52
N LEU A 716 18.72 -42.97 42.65
CA LEU A 716 17.57 -43.64 42.03
C LEU A 716 18.05 -44.65 40.98
N ARG A 717 17.34 -45.78 40.84
CA ARG A 717 17.70 -46.85 39.91
C ARG A 717 17.10 -46.60 38.53
N SER A 718 17.92 -46.70 37.49
CA SER A 718 17.43 -47.13 36.18
C SER A 718 17.35 -48.65 36.17
N VAL A 719 16.21 -49.22 35.78
CA VAL A 719 16.03 -50.66 35.60
C VAL A 719 15.76 -50.89 34.12
N SER A 720 16.70 -51.54 33.44
CA SER A 720 16.55 -51.99 32.07
C SER A 720 15.95 -53.40 32.04
N SER A 721 14.84 -53.55 31.34
CA SER A 721 14.24 -54.86 31.04
C SER A 721 13.72 -54.90 29.60
N TYR A 722 14.59 -55.29 28.66
CA TYR A 722 14.11 -55.81 27.37
C TYR A 722 13.50 -57.19 27.62
N GLY A 723 12.25 -57.41 27.18
CA GLY A 723 11.49 -58.60 27.57
C GLY A 723 10.30 -58.91 26.67
N ASN A 724 10.58 -59.31 25.43
CA ASN A 724 9.76 -60.16 24.54
C ASN A 724 8.22 -60.10 24.69
N ILE A 725 7.55 -59.45 23.73
CA ILE A 725 6.17 -59.83 23.36
C ILE A 725 6.19 -60.37 21.92
N ARG A 726 5.69 -61.60 21.75
CA ARG A 726 5.55 -62.25 20.43
C ARG A 726 4.45 -61.57 19.63
N ALA A 727 4.70 -61.35 18.34
CA ALA A 727 3.62 -61.25 17.38
C ALA A 727 2.96 -62.64 17.23
N VAL A 728 1.63 -62.71 17.44
CA VAL A 728 0.79 -63.86 17.06
C VAL A 728 -0.43 -63.31 16.34
N THR A 729 -0.70 -63.85 15.16
CA THR A 729 -1.80 -63.42 14.29
C THR A 729 -3.08 -64.22 14.54
N THR A 730 -4.19 -63.52 14.74
CA THR A 730 -5.55 -64.07 14.55
C THR A 730 -6.46 -63.00 13.96
N ALA A 731 -7.08 -63.30 12.82
CA ALA A 731 -7.98 -62.39 12.10
C ALA A 731 -9.45 -62.80 12.23
N ARG A 732 -10.34 -61.81 12.22
CA ARG A 732 -11.75 -61.82 11.74
C ARG A 732 -12.21 -60.35 11.71
N ASN A 733 -12.40 -59.73 10.54
CA ASN A 733 -13.52 -59.89 9.59
C ASN A 733 -14.84 -59.27 10.07
N LEU A 734 -15.22 -58.12 9.51
CA LEU A 734 -16.34 -57.86 8.58
C LEU A 734 -16.08 -56.44 7.99
N ASN A 735 -16.13 -56.15 6.68
CA ASN A 735 -17.31 -56.07 5.77
C ASN A 735 -18.39 -55.08 6.27
N LYS A 736 -19.10 -54.28 5.46
CA LYS A 736 -19.13 -53.97 4.00
C LYS A 736 -20.07 -52.75 3.78
N SER A 737 -20.11 -52.00 2.67
CA SER A 737 -19.24 -51.82 1.50
C SER A 737 -19.76 -50.61 0.69
N LEU A 738 -18.95 -49.96 -0.15
CA LEU A 738 -19.43 -49.37 -1.42
C LEU A 738 -18.30 -49.32 -2.46
N GLN A 739 -18.64 -49.39 -3.75
CA GLN A 739 -17.71 -49.61 -4.86
C GLN A 739 -17.90 -48.60 -5.98
N ASN A 740 -16.82 -48.38 -6.73
CA ASN A 740 -16.75 -48.01 -8.15
C ASN A 740 -17.51 -46.76 -8.64
N LEU A 741 -16.73 -45.81 -9.18
CA LEU A 741 -16.89 -45.40 -10.57
C LEU A 741 -15.51 -45.02 -11.14
N SER A 742 -15.15 -45.58 -12.29
CA SER A 742 -13.83 -45.37 -12.92
C SER A 742 -13.90 -45.58 -14.43
N LEU A 743 -13.49 -44.58 -15.20
CA LEU A 743 -13.14 -44.59 -16.63
C LEU A 743 -12.03 -43.52 -16.77
N ASN A 744 -10.81 -43.73 -17.30
CA ASN A 744 -10.33 -44.34 -18.57
C ASN A 744 -10.73 -43.50 -19.80
N GLU A 745 -9.89 -43.22 -20.82
CA GLU A 745 -8.50 -43.60 -21.20
C GLU A 745 -7.90 -42.43 -22.04
N GLU A 746 -6.60 -42.21 -22.32
CA GLU A 746 -5.28 -42.81 -21.99
C GLU A 746 -4.26 -41.60 -21.90
N SER A 747 -2.92 -41.60 -21.95
CA SER A 747 -1.78 -42.54 -22.18
C SER A 747 -0.50 -41.98 -21.50
N GLY A 748 0.69 -42.62 -21.48
CA GLY A 748 1.09 -43.99 -21.85
C GLY A 748 2.60 -44.23 -21.63
N SER A 749 2.98 -45.45 -21.21
CA SER A 749 4.34 -45.94 -20.89
C SER A 749 5.06 -45.28 -19.67
N SER A 750 5.94 -45.96 -18.91
CA SER A 750 6.65 -47.23 -19.16
C SER A 750 6.88 -48.14 -17.92
N VAL A 751 6.68 -49.44 -18.14
CA VAL A 751 7.52 -50.61 -17.75
C VAL A 751 8.38 -50.53 -16.46
N ALA A 752 7.78 -50.97 -15.35
CA ALA A 752 8.14 -52.18 -14.58
C ALA A 752 9.55 -52.45 -13.97
N PHE A 753 9.49 -52.71 -12.65
CA PHE A 753 10.24 -53.70 -11.83
C PHE A 753 11.61 -53.39 -11.19
N SER A 754 11.75 -53.89 -9.96
CA SER A 754 12.91 -53.81 -9.07
C SER A 754 13.93 -54.92 -9.31
N PRO A 755 15.11 -54.84 -8.67
CA PRO A 755 15.47 -55.90 -7.73
C PRO A 755 16.03 -55.37 -6.40
N GLY A 756 16.32 -56.28 -5.47
CA GLY A 756 17.00 -55.96 -4.20
C GLY A 756 18.10 -56.97 -3.86
N ASN A 757 18.76 -56.71 -2.73
CA ASN A 757 19.77 -57.52 -2.03
C ASN A 757 21.18 -57.66 -2.66
N LEU A 758 22.17 -57.22 -1.87
CA LEU A 758 23.49 -57.82 -1.54
C LEU A 758 24.23 -58.60 -2.65
N SER A 759 25.53 -58.36 -2.90
CA SER A 759 26.57 -58.50 -1.85
C SER A 759 27.93 -57.86 -2.20
N THR A 760 28.64 -57.43 -1.15
CA THR A 760 30.12 -57.48 -0.96
C THR A 760 31.14 -56.77 -1.88
N SER A 761 32.14 -56.18 -1.20
CA SER A 761 33.57 -56.09 -1.55
C SER A 761 34.04 -55.29 -2.79
N SER A 762 34.23 -53.99 -2.57
CA SER A 762 35.54 -53.31 -2.65
C SER A 762 36.54 -53.60 -3.78
N SER A 763 36.76 -52.61 -4.64
CA SER A 763 38.12 -52.14 -5.01
C SER A 763 38.05 -50.69 -5.52
N ALA A 764 39.06 -49.87 -5.25
CA ALA A 764 39.06 -48.45 -5.59
C ALA A 764 39.87 -48.14 -6.86
N SER A 765 39.41 -47.18 -7.68
CA SER A 765 40.31 -46.20 -8.32
C SER A 765 39.57 -44.98 -8.92
N SER A 766 40.20 -43.81 -8.76
CA SER A 766 40.26 -42.68 -9.71
C SER A 766 39.00 -42.10 -10.40
N THR A 767 38.58 -40.94 -9.88
CA THR A 767 38.37 -39.66 -10.60
C THR A 767 37.45 -39.59 -11.85
N LEU A 768 36.28 -38.96 -11.68
CA LEU A 768 36.08 -37.52 -11.97
C LEU A 768 34.83 -37.03 -11.21
N GLY A 769 34.86 -35.83 -10.61
CA GLY A 769 33.77 -35.31 -9.78
C GLY A 769 33.24 -33.96 -10.27
N SER A 770 31.92 -33.75 -10.20
CA SER A 770 31.26 -32.51 -10.65
C SER A 770 31.39 -31.36 -9.62
N PRO A 771 31.23 -30.08 -10.05
CA PRO A 771 31.65 -28.93 -9.24
C PRO A 771 30.80 -28.57 -8.01
N GLU A 772 29.62 -29.17 -7.85
CA GLU A 772 28.61 -28.70 -6.87
C GLU A 772 28.87 -29.15 -5.42
N ASN A 773 29.87 -30.00 -5.17
CA ASN A 773 30.18 -30.56 -3.84
C ASN A 773 31.30 -29.83 -3.06
N GLU A 774 31.92 -28.76 -3.57
CA GLU A 774 33.06 -28.11 -2.89
C GLU A 774 32.69 -27.11 -1.75
N GLU A 775 31.42 -26.71 -1.56
CA GLU A 775 31.04 -25.71 -0.53
C GLU A 775 30.90 -26.27 0.90
N TYR A 776 30.64 -27.57 1.08
CA TYR A 776 30.39 -28.18 2.39
C TYR A 776 31.66 -28.81 3.00
N ILE A 777 32.45 -28.00 3.69
CA ILE A 777 33.69 -28.44 4.35
C ILE A 777 33.43 -29.10 5.72
N LEU A 778 32.42 -28.64 6.45
CA LEU A 778 32.05 -29.17 7.76
C LEU A 778 30.76 -29.98 7.69
N SER A 779 30.87 -31.28 7.97
CA SER A 779 29.74 -32.21 8.07
C SER A 779 29.08 -32.17 9.45
N PHE A 780 27.82 -32.59 9.54
CA PHE A 780 27.12 -32.75 10.83
C PHE A 780 27.86 -33.73 11.76
N GLU A 781 28.40 -34.82 11.22
CA GLU A 781 29.21 -35.76 11.99
C GLU A 781 30.48 -35.12 12.55
N THR A 782 31.20 -34.33 11.75
CA THR A 782 32.38 -33.57 12.16
C THR A 782 32.03 -32.61 13.30
N ILE A 783 30.94 -31.86 13.16
CA ILE A 783 30.53 -30.87 14.16
C ILE A 783 30.05 -31.52 15.46
N ASP A 784 29.30 -32.63 15.40
CA ASP A 784 28.90 -33.37 16.60
C ASP A 784 30.12 -34.08 17.27
N LYS A 785 31.12 -34.53 16.50
CA LYS A 785 32.40 -35.00 17.04
C LYS A 785 33.13 -33.85 17.76
N MET A 786 33.35 -32.71 17.10
CA MET A 786 33.98 -31.51 17.68
C MET A 786 33.29 -31.07 18.98
N ARG A 787 31.95 -31.03 19.00
CA ARG A 787 31.14 -30.66 20.18
C ARG A 787 31.31 -31.61 21.36
N ARG A 788 31.56 -32.91 21.12
CA ARG A 788 31.71 -33.94 22.16
C ARG A 788 33.12 -34.04 22.75
N VAL A 789 34.12 -33.41 22.13
CA VAL A 789 35.50 -33.40 22.63
C VAL A 789 35.63 -32.49 23.86
N SER A 790 36.24 -32.99 24.94
CA SER A 790 36.37 -32.29 26.23
C SER A 790 37.04 -30.91 26.16
N SER A 791 37.95 -30.71 25.20
CA SER A 791 38.63 -29.44 24.89
C SER A 791 37.67 -28.33 24.42
N TYR A 792 36.50 -28.72 23.91
CA TYR A 792 35.57 -27.84 23.20
C TYR A 792 34.13 -27.85 23.73
N SER A 793 33.72 -28.92 24.43
CA SER A 793 32.39 -29.06 25.02
C SER A 793 32.12 -28.14 26.23
N SER A 794 33.16 -27.48 26.77
CA SER A 794 33.09 -26.71 28.03
C SER A 794 32.90 -25.21 27.80
N LEU A 795 31.62 -24.79 27.74
CA LEU A 795 31.21 -23.38 27.64
C LEU A 795 31.67 -22.50 28.84
N ASN A 796 32.13 -23.09 29.95
CA ASN A 796 32.57 -22.37 31.15
C ASN A 796 34.09 -22.06 31.17
N SER A 797 34.78 -22.12 30.03
CA SER A 797 36.21 -21.79 29.94
C SER A 797 36.46 -20.29 30.20
N LEU A 798 37.38 -19.93 31.11
CA LEU A 798 37.69 -18.53 31.41
C LEU A 798 38.29 -17.81 30.18
N ILE A 799 37.65 -16.71 29.78
CA ILE A 799 38.13 -15.82 28.71
C ILE A 799 39.45 -15.17 29.17
N GLY A 800 40.43 -15.09 28.26
CA GLY A 800 41.75 -14.55 28.55
C GLY A 800 42.72 -15.52 29.24
N VAL A 801 42.27 -16.73 29.62
CA VAL A 801 43.12 -17.82 30.10
C VAL A 801 43.21 -18.90 29.00
N SER A 802 44.41 -19.49 28.84
CA SER A 802 44.68 -20.60 27.91
C SER A 802 44.09 -20.42 26.50
N PHE A 803 44.47 -19.33 25.82
CA PHE A 803 44.08 -18.98 24.44
C PHE A 803 42.57 -18.80 24.17
N ASN A 804 41.70 -18.84 25.19
CA ASN A 804 40.26 -18.63 25.00
C ASN A 804 39.94 -17.15 24.71
N SER A 805 39.66 -16.84 23.44
CA SER A 805 39.15 -15.54 23.01
C SER A 805 37.61 -15.51 22.96
N VAL A 806 37.02 -14.32 22.88
CA VAL A 806 35.58 -14.15 22.63
C VAL A 806 35.17 -14.87 21.34
N TYR A 807 35.97 -14.75 20.27
CA TYR A 807 35.72 -15.44 18.99
C TYR A 807 35.71 -16.98 19.15
N THR A 808 36.64 -17.53 19.95
CA THR A 808 36.69 -18.97 20.30
C THR A 808 35.40 -19.41 20.98
N GLN A 809 34.88 -18.59 21.90
CA GLN A 809 33.64 -18.89 22.64
C GLN A 809 32.40 -18.82 21.74
N ILE A 810 32.29 -17.80 20.88
CA ILE A 810 31.19 -17.70 19.92
C ILE A 810 31.23 -18.84 18.89
N TRP A 811 32.42 -19.28 18.47
CA TRP A 811 32.56 -20.46 17.60
C TRP A 811 32.05 -21.75 18.28
N ARG A 812 32.37 -21.96 19.58
CA ARG A 812 31.76 -23.05 20.36
C ARG A 812 30.23 -22.95 20.42
N VAL A 813 29.67 -21.75 20.61
CA VAL A 813 28.21 -21.55 20.63
C VAL A 813 27.58 -21.96 19.28
N LEU A 814 28.20 -21.57 18.16
CA LEU A 814 27.73 -21.95 16.83
C LEU A 814 27.86 -23.47 16.57
N LEU A 815 28.92 -24.13 17.05
CA LEU A 815 29.07 -25.60 16.97
C LEU A 815 27.96 -26.34 17.75
N HIS A 816 27.55 -25.83 18.91
CA HIS A 816 26.42 -26.39 19.65
C HIS A 816 25.08 -26.17 18.94
N LEU A 817 24.85 -24.98 18.35
CA LEU A 817 23.65 -24.64 17.58
C LEU A 817 23.58 -25.33 16.21
N ALA A 818 24.71 -25.79 15.67
CA ALA A 818 24.79 -26.63 14.47
C ALA A 818 24.58 -28.13 14.76
N ALA A 819 24.46 -28.52 16.03
CA ALA A 819 24.05 -29.85 16.48
C ALA A 819 22.75 -29.77 17.32
N ASP A 820 21.85 -28.86 16.93
CA ASP A 820 20.57 -28.59 17.60
C ASP A 820 19.52 -29.68 17.29
N PRO A 821 18.73 -30.13 18.29
CA PRO A 821 17.61 -31.04 18.04
C PRO A 821 16.51 -30.50 17.10
N TYR A 822 16.45 -29.20 16.86
CA TYR A 822 15.48 -28.57 15.96
C TYR A 822 16.12 -28.22 14.60
N PRO A 823 15.66 -28.79 13.47
CA PRO A 823 16.38 -28.76 12.20
C PRO A 823 16.60 -27.34 11.65
N ASP A 824 15.61 -26.45 11.71
CA ASP A 824 15.75 -25.05 11.27
C ASP A 824 16.90 -24.28 11.95
N VAL A 825 17.29 -24.66 13.17
CA VAL A 825 18.38 -24.01 13.92
C VAL A 825 19.71 -24.61 13.48
N SER A 826 19.78 -25.96 13.44
CA SER A 826 20.90 -26.73 12.92
C SER A 826 21.29 -26.26 11.51
N ASP A 827 20.35 -26.27 10.56
CA ASP A 827 20.58 -25.92 9.15
C ASP A 827 21.09 -24.48 8.98
N LEU A 828 20.65 -23.55 9.84
CA LEU A 828 21.07 -22.15 9.78
C LEU A 828 22.48 -21.98 10.36
N ALA A 829 22.79 -22.63 11.48
CA ALA A 829 24.13 -22.60 12.07
C ALA A 829 25.17 -23.32 11.20
N MET A 830 24.79 -24.46 10.61
CA MET A 830 25.59 -25.21 9.63
C MET A 830 26.00 -24.33 8.44
N LYS A 831 25.10 -23.47 7.94
CA LYS A 831 25.39 -22.52 6.84
C LYS A 831 26.37 -21.43 7.26
N VAL A 832 26.20 -20.85 8.45
CA VAL A 832 27.14 -19.85 8.99
C VAL A 832 28.53 -20.45 9.16
N LEU A 833 28.64 -21.62 9.80
CA LEU A 833 29.92 -22.33 10.00
C LEU A 833 30.60 -22.69 8.68
N ASN A 834 29.87 -23.29 7.73
CA ASN A 834 30.44 -23.65 6.43
C ASN A 834 30.90 -22.43 5.62
N SER A 835 30.17 -21.30 5.68
CA SER A 835 30.59 -20.08 4.97
C SER A 835 31.96 -19.55 5.43
N ILE A 836 32.29 -19.71 6.71
CA ILE A 836 33.60 -19.35 7.26
C ILE A 836 34.62 -20.44 7.01
N ALA A 837 34.28 -21.72 7.20
CA ALA A 837 35.20 -22.84 6.92
C ALA A 837 35.67 -22.83 5.46
N TYR A 838 34.77 -22.54 4.51
CA TYR A 838 35.07 -22.35 3.10
C TYR A 838 36.05 -21.19 2.88
N LYS A 839 35.71 -19.97 3.33
CA LYS A 839 36.58 -18.79 3.20
C LYS A 839 37.96 -19.01 3.82
N ALA A 840 38.02 -19.57 5.02
CA ALA A 840 39.25 -19.87 5.74
C ALA A 840 40.12 -20.89 4.97
N THR A 841 39.51 -21.95 4.43
CA THR A 841 40.22 -22.97 3.64
C THR A 841 40.68 -22.45 2.28
N VAL A 842 39.87 -21.62 1.61
CA VAL A 842 40.23 -20.96 0.35
C VAL A 842 41.40 -19.99 0.55
N ASN A 843 41.36 -19.17 1.61
CA ASN A 843 42.45 -18.26 1.97
C ASN A 843 43.73 -19.00 2.40
N ALA A 844 43.63 -20.25 2.83
CA ALA A 844 44.76 -21.12 3.16
C ALA A 844 45.30 -21.93 1.95
N ARG A 845 44.60 -21.99 0.81
CA ARG A 845 45.13 -22.61 -0.43
C ARG A 845 46.19 -21.65 -1.02
N PRO A 846 47.46 -22.06 -1.20
CA PRO A 846 48.45 -21.20 -1.83
C PRO A 846 48.05 -20.92 -3.28
N GLN A 847 48.01 -19.63 -3.66
CA GLN A 847 47.77 -19.26 -5.06
C GLN A 847 48.88 -19.83 -5.95
N ARG A 848 48.51 -20.72 -6.88
CA ARG A 848 49.42 -21.13 -7.95
C ARG A 848 49.64 -19.93 -8.87
N ILE A 849 50.80 -19.30 -8.74
CA ILE A 849 51.31 -18.38 -9.76
C ILE A 849 51.40 -19.17 -11.05
N LEU A 850 50.65 -18.74 -12.07
CA LEU A 850 50.82 -19.19 -13.45
C LEU A 850 51.94 -18.35 -14.06
N ASP A 851 53.00 -19.00 -14.53
CA ASP A 851 54.14 -18.35 -15.17
C ASP A 851 53.76 -17.75 -16.53
N THR A 852 53.18 -16.53 -16.52
CA THR A 852 53.03 -15.71 -17.72
C THR A 852 54.09 -14.61 -17.74
N SER A 853 55.14 -14.82 -18.52
CA SER A 853 56.28 -13.90 -18.64
C SER A 853 55.90 -12.58 -19.34
N SER A 854 55.88 -11.47 -18.61
CA SER A 854 55.75 -10.12 -19.20
C SER A 854 56.64 -9.07 -18.50
N LEU A 855 57.86 -8.93 -19.03
CA LEU A 855 58.77 -7.77 -19.00
C LEU A 855 58.54 -6.70 -17.91
N THR A 856 59.42 -6.67 -16.91
CA THR A 856 59.58 -5.54 -16.00
C THR A 856 60.16 -4.30 -16.70
N GLN A 857 59.57 -3.12 -16.50
CA GLN A 857 60.28 -1.85 -16.63
C GLN A 857 60.48 -1.22 -15.24
N SER A 858 61.73 -0.85 -14.95
CA SER A 858 62.16 -0.24 -13.70
C SER A 858 62.16 1.29 -13.77
N ALA A 859 61.68 1.96 -12.72
CA ALA A 859 61.97 3.37 -12.44
C ALA A 859 62.74 3.48 -11.10
N PRO A 860 63.72 4.40 -10.97
CA PRO A 860 64.67 4.38 -9.85
C PRO A 860 64.17 5.11 -8.60
N ALA A 861 64.84 4.84 -7.47
CA ALA A 861 64.57 5.43 -6.15
C ALA A 861 65.51 6.60 -5.81
N SER A 862 65.14 7.40 -4.79
CA SER A 862 65.95 8.28 -3.89
C SER A 862 65.35 9.69 -3.72
N PRO A 863 65.67 10.44 -2.64
CA PRO A 863 65.80 9.98 -1.25
C PRO A 863 65.10 10.93 -0.24
N THR A 864 65.19 10.63 1.06
CA THR A 864 64.72 11.46 2.17
C THR A 864 65.49 12.78 2.33
N ASN A 865 64.84 13.84 2.84
CA ASN A 865 65.53 14.88 3.62
C ASN A 865 64.63 15.56 4.67
N LYS A 866 65.24 16.18 5.70
CA LYS A 866 64.58 16.97 6.77
C LYS A 866 64.95 18.45 6.62
N GLY A 867 64.06 19.39 7.01
CA GLY A 867 64.51 20.73 7.42
C GLY A 867 63.57 21.92 7.18
N MET A 868 62.90 22.37 8.25
CA MET A 868 62.78 23.78 8.70
C MET A 868 62.34 24.93 7.75
N HIS A 869 61.10 25.39 8.02
CA HIS A 869 60.74 26.77 8.43
C HIS A 869 60.67 27.99 7.46
N ILE A 870 59.61 28.77 7.72
CA ILE A 870 59.46 30.26 7.66
C ILE A 870 58.95 30.92 6.35
N HIS A 871 57.94 31.79 6.58
CA HIS A 871 57.37 32.97 5.87
C HIS A 871 57.99 33.51 4.55
N GLN A 872 57.30 34.31 3.72
CA GLN A 872 56.04 35.06 3.90
C GLN A 872 55.29 35.34 2.58
N VAL A 873 53.98 35.63 2.71
CA VAL A 873 53.06 36.45 1.86
C VAL A 873 53.52 36.88 0.45
N GLY A 874 52.68 36.55 -0.53
CA GLY A 874 52.59 37.17 -1.86
C GLY A 874 51.19 36.95 -2.43
#